data_AF-A0A671KQZ4-F1
#
_entry.id   AF-A0A671KQZ4-F1
#
_cell.length_a   1.000
_cell.length_b   1.000
_cell.length_c   1.000
_cell.angle_alpha   90.00
_cell.angle_beta   90.00
_cell.angle_gamma   90.00
#
_symmetry.space_group_name_H-M   'P 1'
#
loop_
_entity.id
_entity.type
_entity.pdbx_description
1 polymer ?
#
loop_
_entity_poly.entity_id
_entity_poly.type
_entity_poly.pdbx_seq_one_letter_code
_entity_poly.pdbx_strand_id
1 'polypeptide(L)'
;MKGDEHFLDLCVNVFKEKYKMSMTSKYESLFEGIQLQENKTLLNSIYTQLFIIEGEREGVNEEHEILQMEKNYITLQETPINCNDIFKPLPGYEKQREDVIKTVLTSGIAGIGKSVSVQKFILDWAEGKANQDVDFMFVLPFRELLVDFHPVLQDLDSKILEECKVVFIFDGLDESRITLMFSENETVSDVNESSSVGVLMSNLIRGELLPSVLIWITSRPAAASQIPSQYINRLTEIHGFSEPQKEEYFRKRISDEHQASRIISHIKRSRSLHIMCHIPIFCWISSTVLQNLLKQEDSAEIPKTLTEMYIHFLLTQMNMRSQKYEKTCGRDPEELLKSNREVIVKLAELAYKQLMKGNVMFYEEDLIESGIDVTDVTVYSGICTEIFKEESVVHQRKIYCFIHLSFQEFLAAFYVFYGFVNNNSEFLNVFDLLPNLHKGVIDVALRSKNGHLDLFLRFLLGISLESNQRLLQGLLTHTEKSSESIRTTTAYIKDKIKHEQGLSADRSINLFLCLLEMKDQTLFREILEFLKSVKHSENKLSPSHCSAIAYLLQISDEVLEELDLKKYNTSDEGRRRLVPAVMNCRKALLDGCNLTDQCYEIVASVLKSTDSPLIELDLSNNDLQDAGVELICAGLKSPNCRLEILRVSGCMVTEKSCCFLASALISNPSHLRELDLSYNHPGDAGVKMFSALLENPDCKLEKLKYVGFRDTFSSDKYAYDLTLDPNTANTRLTLSEGNKRARRVEDEQPYPDHLERFENQEQVLCRETLSERCYWEVEWSRGAYIAVTYRGIRKKGGSDCRLGWNKKSWSLFCTIDRFSAWHDDKNTDIHVQSDPLSRVAVYLDRPAGTLSFYSVSDTHTLTHIHTFNTTFTEPLYAGFAVYGSVFLLG
;
A
#
# COMPACT_ATOMS: atom_id res chain seq x y z
N MET A 1 -30.82 25.59 -51.67
CA MET A 1 -29.77 24.68 -51.19
C MET A 1 -28.86 25.31 -50.12
N LYS A 2 -28.33 26.54 -50.25
CA LYS A 2 -27.60 27.20 -49.13
C LYS A 2 -28.48 27.70 -47.96
N GLY A 3 -29.80 27.72 -48.12
CA GLY A 3 -30.75 28.15 -47.07
C GLY A 3 -31.17 27.04 -46.10
N ASP A 4 -31.05 25.77 -46.50
CA ASP A 4 -31.48 24.62 -45.70
C ASP A 4 -30.39 24.17 -44.72
N GLU A 5 -29.10 24.19 -45.12
CA GLU A 5 -27.95 23.93 -44.23
C GLU A 5 -27.89 24.92 -43.06
N HIS A 6 -28.11 26.21 -43.31
CA HIS A 6 -28.11 27.24 -42.27
C HIS A 6 -29.30 27.11 -41.30
N PHE A 7 -30.41 26.52 -41.76
CA PHE A 7 -31.59 26.25 -40.91
C PHE A 7 -31.37 25.00 -40.04
N LEU A 8 -30.74 23.96 -40.59
CA LEU A 8 -30.28 22.77 -39.85
C LEU A 8 -29.26 23.13 -38.76
N ASP A 9 -28.23 23.94 -39.08
CA ASP A 9 -27.24 24.42 -38.10
C ASP A 9 -27.89 25.23 -36.96
N LEU A 10 -28.88 26.06 -37.28
CA LEU A 10 -29.58 26.84 -36.26
C LEU A 10 -30.44 25.94 -35.35
N CYS A 11 -31.13 24.95 -35.92
CA CYS A 11 -31.92 23.97 -35.16
C CYS A 11 -31.05 23.10 -34.26
N VAL A 12 -29.90 22.63 -34.74
CA VAL A 12 -28.93 21.84 -33.96
C VAL A 12 -28.37 22.66 -32.80
N ASN A 13 -28.03 23.93 -33.02
CA ASN A 13 -27.56 24.82 -31.95
C ASN A 13 -28.64 25.10 -30.89
N VAL A 14 -29.89 25.33 -31.28
CA VAL A 14 -31.02 25.50 -30.33
C VAL A 14 -31.27 24.23 -29.52
N PHE A 15 -31.18 23.05 -30.17
CA PHE A 15 -31.31 21.77 -29.49
C PHE A 15 -30.15 21.54 -28.50
N LYS A 16 -28.91 21.84 -28.90
CA LYS A 16 -27.71 21.75 -28.05
C LYS A 16 -27.85 22.58 -26.79
N GLU A 17 -28.27 23.85 -26.89
CA GLU A 17 -28.48 24.73 -25.74
C GLU A 17 -29.60 24.22 -24.83
N LYS A 18 -30.74 23.79 -25.40
CA LYS A 18 -31.84 23.21 -24.62
C LYS A 18 -31.40 21.93 -23.89
N TYR A 19 -30.59 21.11 -24.54
CA TYR A 19 -30.06 19.88 -23.97
C TYR A 19 -29.06 20.16 -22.83
N LYS A 20 -28.14 21.12 -23.01
CA LYS A 20 -27.25 21.58 -21.94
C LYS A 20 -28.00 22.12 -20.73
N MET A 21 -29.08 22.90 -20.92
CA MET A 21 -29.93 23.36 -19.80
C MET A 21 -30.60 22.18 -19.07
N SER A 22 -31.08 21.19 -19.82
CA SER A 22 -31.66 19.96 -19.24
C SER A 22 -30.63 19.20 -18.41
N MET A 23 -29.42 19.01 -18.93
CA MET A 23 -28.32 18.34 -18.23
C MET A 23 -27.85 19.10 -17.00
N THR A 24 -27.76 20.43 -17.08
CA THR A 24 -27.47 21.30 -15.92
C THR A 24 -28.51 21.06 -14.84
N SER A 25 -29.80 21.19 -15.15
CA SER A 25 -30.88 20.98 -14.18
C SER A 25 -30.91 19.56 -13.60
N LYS A 26 -30.44 18.54 -14.34
CA LYS A 26 -30.40 17.13 -13.90
C LYS A 26 -29.25 16.87 -12.92
N TYR A 27 -28.08 17.46 -13.16
CA TYR A 27 -26.84 17.15 -12.43
C TYR A 27 -26.32 18.26 -11.51
N GLU A 28 -26.96 19.42 -11.47
CA GLU A 28 -26.59 20.55 -10.59
C GLU A 28 -26.69 20.21 -9.10
N SER A 29 -27.58 19.30 -8.71
CA SER A 29 -27.78 18.89 -7.32
C SER A 29 -27.53 17.40 -7.10
N LEU A 30 -26.78 17.08 -6.05
CA LEU A 30 -26.72 15.74 -5.48
C LEU A 30 -27.87 15.55 -4.50
N PHE A 31 -28.49 14.37 -4.55
CA PHE A 31 -29.47 13.95 -3.56
C PHE A 31 -28.81 12.99 -2.58
N GLU A 32 -28.83 13.35 -1.30
CA GLU A 32 -28.38 12.49 -0.22
C GLU A 32 -29.62 11.81 0.40
N GLY A 33 -29.87 10.55 0.03
CA GLY A 33 -31.12 9.82 0.35
C GLY A 33 -32.27 10.13 -0.63
N ILE A 34 -33.53 10.18 -0.15
CA ILE A 34 -34.72 10.46 -1.00
C ILE A 34 -34.63 11.84 -1.70
N GLN A 35 -35.08 11.88 -2.96
CA GLN A 35 -35.45 13.10 -3.71
C GLN A 35 -36.56 13.92 -3.00
N LEU A 36 -36.18 14.82 -2.09
CA LEU A 36 -37.06 15.87 -1.57
C LEU A 36 -36.32 17.22 -1.56
N GLN A 37 -37.03 18.32 -1.81
CA GLN A 37 -36.47 19.67 -2.06
C GLN A 37 -35.53 20.21 -0.97
N GLU A 38 -35.62 19.71 0.27
CA GLU A 38 -34.80 20.14 1.42
C GLU A 38 -33.43 19.41 1.53
N ASN A 39 -33.19 18.32 0.78
CA ASN A 39 -31.93 17.55 0.79
C ASN A 39 -31.07 17.79 -0.46
N LYS A 40 -31.32 18.88 -1.21
CA LYS A 40 -30.54 19.23 -2.39
C LYS A 40 -29.26 19.94 -1.99
N THR A 41 -28.13 19.27 -2.16
CA THR A 41 -26.81 19.91 -2.07
C THR A 41 -26.32 20.23 -3.46
N LEU A 42 -25.91 21.47 -3.73
CA LEU A 42 -25.34 21.83 -5.03
C LEU A 42 -24.03 21.05 -5.22
N LEU A 43 -23.92 20.27 -6.30
CA LEU A 43 -22.75 19.43 -6.57
C LEU A 43 -21.48 20.28 -6.57
N ASN A 44 -21.52 21.45 -7.21
CA ASN A 44 -20.40 22.41 -7.25
C ASN A 44 -19.93 22.90 -5.87
N SER A 45 -20.81 22.90 -4.85
CA SER A 45 -20.47 23.37 -3.50
C SER A 45 -19.70 22.33 -2.68
N ILE A 46 -19.94 21.04 -2.93
CA ILE A 46 -19.35 19.93 -2.17
C ILE A 46 -18.34 19.10 -2.94
N TYR A 47 -18.33 19.19 -4.28
CA TYR A 47 -17.43 18.42 -5.11
C TYR A 47 -15.98 18.75 -4.77
N THR A 48 -15.23 17.68 -4.49
CA THR A 48 -13.79 17.71 -4.28
C THR A 48 -13.17 16.83 -5.34
N GLN A 49 -12.17 17.35 -6.04
CA GLN A 49 -11.52 16.61 -7.13
C GLN A 49 -10.99 15.27 -6.61
N LEU A 50 -11.25 14.18 -7.34
CA LEU A 50 -10.69 12.87 -6.98
C LEU A 50 -9.27 12.72 -7.54
N PHE A 51 -8.45 11.94 -6.85
CA PHE A 51 -7.15 11.51 -7.35
C PHE A 51 -7.34 10.35 -8.34
N ILE A 52 -7.05 10.60 -9.62
CA ILE A 52 -7.21 9.65 -10.72
C ILE A 52 -5.84 9.45 -11.37
N ILE A 53 -5.47 8.21 -11.66
CA ILE A 53 -4.19 7.84 -12.29
C ILE A 53 -4.42 7.09 -13.61
N GLU A 54 -3.39 6.97 -14.44
CA GLU A 54 -3.39 6.11 -15.65
C GLU A 54 -2.70 4.77 -15.35
N GLY A 55 -3.40 3.65 -15.60
CA GLY A 55 -2.97 2.29 -15.25
C GLY A 55 -3.94 1.56 -14.32
N GLU A 56 -3.62 0.31 -14.00
CA GLU A 56 -4.32 -0.53 -13.00
C GLU A 56 -3.28 -1.23 -12.13
N ARG A 57 -3.52 -1.31 -10.82
CA ARG A 57 -2.63 -2.02 -9.89
C ARG A 57 -2.68 -3.54 -10.08
N GLU A 58 -1.51 -4.18 -10.11
CA GLU A 58 -1.41 -5.64 -9.97
C GLU A 58 -1.76 -6.06 -8.53
N GLY A 59 -2.89 -6.76 -8.34
CA GLY A 59 -3.20 -7.48 -7.08
C GLY A 59 -4.49 -7.13 -6.33
N VAL A 60 -5.53 -6.61 -7.00
CA VAL A 60 -6.81 -6.30 -6.36
C VAL A 60 -7.53 -7.59 -5.93
N ASN A 61 -7.52 -7.91 -4.63
CA ASN A 61 -8.30 -9.02 -4.06
C ASN A 61 -9.79 -8.61 -3.96
N GLU A 62 -10.63 -9.17 -4.82
CA GLU A 62 -11.83 -8.57 -5.43
C GLU A 62 -13.06 -8.26 -4.55
N GLU A 63 -12.99 -8.40 -3.21
CA GLU A 63 -14.22 -8.33 -2.39
C GLU A 63 -14.23 -7.34 -1.23
N HIS A 64 -13.07 -6.84 -0.76
CA HIS A 64 -13.03 -5.99 0.46
C HIS A 64 -12.12 -4.78 0.36
N GLU A 65 -12.75 -3.62 0.15
CA GLU A 65 -12.11 -2.38 -0.30
C GLU A 65 -11.48 -1.58 0.86
N ILE A 66 -12.08 -1.66 2.05
CA ILE A 66 -11.62 -0.96 3.27
C ILE A 66 -10.30 -1.56 3.78
N LEU A 67 -10.18 -2.89 3.72
CA LEU A 67 -8.98 -3.62 4.17
C LEU A 67 -7.80 -3.43 3.21
N GLN A 68 -8.04 -3.16 1.93
CA GLN A 68 -6.96 -2.87 0.97
C GLN A 68 -6.37 -1.48 1.17
N MET A 69 -7.21 -0.49 1.48
CA MET A 69 -6.75 0.88 1.73
C MET A 69 -5.94 1.02 3.02
N GLU A 70 -6.35 0.31 4.07
CA GLU A 70 -5.60 0.16 5.31
C GLU A 70 -4.17 -0.37 5.05
N LYS A 71 -3.98 -1.19 4.00
CA LYS A 71 -2.66 -1.75 3.63
C LYS A 71 -1.84 -0.84 2.71
N ASN A 72 -2.50 -0.09 1.82
CA ASN A 72 -1.88 0.54 0.66
C ASN A 72 -1.73 2.07 0.78
N TYR A 73 -1.72 2.61 2.00
CA TYR A 73 -1.55 4.05 2.26
C TYR A 73 -0.22 4.65 1.74
N ILE A 74 0.64 3.82 1.12
CA ILE A 74 1.98 4.19 0.69
C ILE A 74 2.32 3.48 -0.64
N THR A 75 1.99 4.09 -1.78
CA THR A 75 2.51 3.84 -3.15
C THR A 75 1.62 4.66 -4.09
N LEU A 76 2.02 5.41 -5.12
CA LEU A 76 3.24 5.62 -5.90
C LEU A 76 3.21 7.09 -6.38
N GLN A 77 4.35 7.63 -6.82
CA GLN A 77 4.40 8.91 -7.54
C GLN A 77 3.82 8.73 -8.94
N GLU A 78 2.52 8.99 -9.07
CA GLU A 78 1.86 9.00 -10.37
C GLU A 78 1.26 10.38 -10.64
N THR A 79 1.30 10.79 -11.91
CA THR A 79 0.82 12.11 -12.31
C THR A 79 -0.71 12.07 -12.31
N PRO A 80 -1.39 12.84 -11.45
CA PRO A 80 -2.84 12.80 -11.40
C PRO A 80 -3.44 13.35 -12.69
N ILE A 81 -4.46 12.65 -13.20
CA ILE A 81 -5.29 13.10 -14.31
C ILE A 81 -6.47 13.89 -13.75
N ASN A 82 -6.69 15.09 -14.27
CA ASN A 82 -7.94 15.80 -14.01
C ASN A 82 -9.07 15.09 -14.74
N CYS A 83 -10.20 14.86 -14.07
CA CYS A 83 -11.40 14.25 -14.67
C CYS A 83 -11.82 14.93 -15.98
N ASN A 84 -11.71 16.27 -16.05
CA ASN A 84 -12.05 17.03 -17.26
C ASN A 84 -11.06 16.82 -18.43
N ASP A 85 -9.88 16.29 -18.16
CA ASP A 85 -8.82 16.03 -19.16
C ASP A 85 -8.69 14.55 -19.52
N ILE A 86 -9.69 13.72 -19.16
CA ILE A 86 -9.60 12.26 -19.31
C ILE A 86 -9.40 11.77 -20.76
N PHE A 87 -9.90 12.53 -21.73
CA PHE A 87 -9.72 12.30 -23.17
C PHE A 87 -8.54 13.05 -23.79
N LYS A 88 -7.81 13.86 -23.00
CA LYS A 88 -6.66 14.64 -23.48
C LYS A 88 -5.35 13.89 -23.25
N PRO A 89 -4.34 14.06 -24.13
CA PRO A 89 -3.02 13.50 -23.89
C PRO A 89 -2.36 14.13 -22.64
N LEU A 90 -1.51 13.36 -21.95
CA LEU A 90 -0.79 13.85 -20.77
C LEU A 90 0.21 14.96 -21.16
N PRO A 91 0.36 16.03 -20.35
CA PRO A 91 1.33 17.08 -20.60
C PRO A 91 2.76 16.51 -20.60
N GLY A 92 3.49 16.68 -21.71
CA GLY A 92 4.87 16.18 -21.87
C GLY A 92 5.04 15.01 -22.85
N TYR A 93 3.94 14.35 -23.26
CA TYR A 93 3.94 13.25 -24.24
C TYR A 93 3.42 13.64 -25.63
N GLU A 94 3.24 14.94 -25.89
CA GLU A 94 2.65 15.50 -27.13
C GLU A 94 3.39 15.11 -28.42
N LYS A 95 4.59 14.52 -28.34
CA LYS A 95 5.43 14.19 -29.51
C LYS A 95 5.52 12.69 -29.88
N GLN A 96 4.93 11.77 -29.11
CA GLN A 96 5.16 10.32 -29.35
C GLN A 96 3.92 9.45 -29.58
N ARG A 97 2.69 9.96 -29.44
CA ARG A 97 1.48 9.25 -29.90
C ARG A 97 0.49 10.24 -30.51
N GLU A 98 0.28 10.13 -31.82
CA GLU A 98 -0.88 10.73 -32.51
C GLU A 98 -2.14 9.84 -32.36
N ASP A 99 -2.17 8.94 -31.36
CA ASP A 99 -3.32 8.08 -31.10
C ASP A 99 -4.42 8.88 -30.39
N VAL A 100 -5.51 9.15 -31.10
CA VAL A 100 -6.73 9.74 -30.53
C VAL A 100 -7.29 8.80 -29.48
N ILE A 101 -7.40 9.26 -28.23
CA ILE A 101 -7.98 8.48 -27.13
C ILE A 101 -9.49 8.40 -27.34
N LYS A 102 -9.98 7.25 -27.81
CA LYS A 102 -11.41 7.04 -28.07
C LYS A 102 -12.14 6.43 -26.88
N THR A 103 -11.61 5.33 -26.35
CA THR A 103 -12.26 4.56 -25.27
C THR A 103 -11.43 4.65 -24.00
N VAL A 104 -12.05 5.18 -22.93
CA VAL A 104 -11.50 5.24 -21.58
C VAL A 104 -12.27 4.28 -20.68
N LEU A 105 -11.56 3.40 -19.98
CA LEU A 105 -12.11 2.61 -18.87
C LEU A 105 -11.60 3.16 -17.55
N THR A 106 -12.50 3.53 -16.66
CA THR A 106 -12.20 3.98 -15.29
C THR A 106 -12.63 2.92 -14.29
N SER A 107 -11.65 2.30 -13.64
CA SER A 107 -11.87 1.37 -12.54
C SER A 107 -11.82 2.10 -11.19
N GLY A 108 -12.48 1.52 -10.20
CA GLY A 108 -12.39 1.99 -8.83
C GLY A 108 -13.30 1.21 -7.90
N ILE A 109 -12.96 1.20 -6.62
CA ILE A 109 -13.73 0.55 -5.57
C ILE A 109 -15.13 1.18 -5.38
N ALA A 110 -16.06 0.51 -4.72
CA ALA A 110 -17.38 1.02 -4.39
C ALA A 110 -17.28 2.26 -3.49
N GLY A 111 -18.23 3.18 -3.64
CA GLY A 111 -18.25 4.44 -2.89
C GLY A 111 -17.12 5.44 -3.22
N ILE A 112 -16.14 5.08 -4.08
CA ILE A 112 -14.96 5.92 -4.38
C ILE A 112 -15.27 7.21 -5.15
N GLY A 113 -16.47 7.31 -5.72
CA GLY A 113 -16.93 8.51 -6.44
C GLY A 113 -16.93 8.41 -7.97
N LYS A 114 -16.96 7.20 -8.55
CA LYS A 114 -17.08 6.97 -10.01
C LYS A 114 -18.26 7.74 -10.61
N SER A 115 -19.50 7.45 -10.18
CA SER A 115 -20.70 8.11 -10.68
C SER A 115 -20.72 9.62 -10.40
N VAL A 116 -20.21 10.07 -9.23
CA VAL A 116 -20.13 11.50 -8.90
C VAL A 116 -19.16 12.24 -9.84
N SER A 117 -18.08 11.59 -10.28
CA SER A 117 -17.14 12.15 -11.25
C SER A 117 -17.76 12.30 -12.63
N VAL A 118 -18.54 11.31 -13.06
CA VAL A 118 -19.34 11.39 -14.31
C VAL A 118 -20.30 12.56 -14.24
N GLN A 119 -21.08 12.67 -13.16
CA GLN A 119 -22.04 13.77 -12.96
C GLN A 119 -21.34 15.15 -13.01
N LYS A 120 -20.18 15.27 -12.38
CA LYS A 120 -19.39 16.51 -12.37
C LYS A 120 -18.84 16.86 -13.75
N PHE A 121 -18.32 15.89 -14.49
CA PHE A 121 -17.80 16.06 -15.84
C PHE A 121 -18.87 16.66 -16.78
N ILE A 122 -20.11 16.15 -16.70
CA ILE A 122 -21.22 16.64 -17.51
C ILE A 122 -21.66 18.03 -17.05
N LEU A 123 -21.72 18.26 -15.74
CA LEU A 123 -22.10 19.57 -15.20
C LEU A 123 -21.11 20.65 -15.68
N ASP A 124 -19.81 20.39 -15.65
CA ASP A 124 -18.79 21.31 -16.16
C ASP A 124 -18.92 21.55 -17.67
N TRP A 125 -19.30 20.54 -18.45
CA TRP A 125 -19.59 20.70 -19.88
C TRP A 125 -20.87 21.52 -20.13
N ALA A 126 -21.94 21.24 -19.39
CA ALA A 126 -23.23 21.89 -19.54
C ALA A 126 -23.18 23.37 -19.11
N GLU A 127 -22.41 23.70 -18.06
CA GLU A 127 -22.17 25.07 -17.58
C GLU A 127 -21.14 25.85 -18.42
N GLY A 128 -20.52 25.24 -19.43
CA GLY A 128 -19.55 25.92 -20.30
C GLY A 128 -18.12 25.99 -19.76
N LYS A 129 -17.79 25.25 -18.69
CA LYS A 129 -16.49 25.32 -17.99
C LYS A 129 -15.40 24.46 -18.63
N ALA A 130 -15.75 23.29 -19.17
CA ALA A 130 -14.79 22.33 -19.75
C ALA A 130 -15.36 21.61 -20.99
N ASN A 131 -14.51 20.97 -21.79
CA ASN A 131 -14.88 20.07 -22.91
C ASN A 131 -15.85 20.66 -23.94
N GLN A 132 -15.74 21.96 -24.24
CA GLN A 132 -16.62 22.66 -25.18
C GLN A 132 -16.39 22.28 -26.65
N ASP A 133 -15.36 21.49 -26.92
CA ASP A 133 -15.11 20.83 -28.20
C ASP A 133 -16.07 19.67 -28.47
N VAL A 134 -16.81 19.20 -27.46
CA VAL A 134 -17.83 18.14 -27.57
C VAL A 134 -19.22 18.74 -27.74
N ASP A 135 -19.97 18.23 -28.72
CA ASP A 135 -21.32 18.70 -29.05
C ASP A 135 -22.40 18.11 -28.17
N PHE A 136 -22.31 16.81 -27.88
CA PHE A 136 -23.29 16.08 -27.07
C PHE A 136 -22.59 15.09 -26.13
N MET A 137 -23.08 15.01 -24.89
CA MET A 137 -22.66 14.01 -23.90
C MET A 137 -23.87 13.22 -23.42
N PHE A 138 -23.90 11.92 -23.70
CA PHE A 138 -24.99 11.04 -23.29
C PHE A 138 -24.53 10.13 -22.16
N VAL A 139 -25.19 10.22 -21.01
CA VAL A 139 -24.98 9.28 -19.91
C VAL A 139 -25.97 8.15 -20.03
N LEU A 140 -25.44 6.95 -20.05
CA LEU A 140 -26.18 5.71 -20.13
C LEU A 140 -25.76 4.85 -18.92
N PRO A 141 -26.42 5.02 -17.77
CA PRO A 141 -26.19 4.15 -16.63
C PRO A 141 -26.50 2.71 -17.05
N PHE A 142 -25.58 1.78 -16.79
CA PHE A 142 -25.75 0.36 -17.13
C PHE A 142 -26.98 -0.25 -16.46
N ARG A 143 -27.38 0.29 -15.31
CA ARG A 143 -28.65 0.01 -14.61
C ARG A 143 -29.92 0.41 -15.38
N GLU A 144 -29.85 1.40 -16.27
CA GLU A 144 -31.01 1.93 -17.01
C GLU A 144 -31.10 1.40 -18.45
N LEU A 145 -30.02 0.81 -18.98
CA LEU A 145 -29.90 0.36 -20.38
C LEU A 145 -30.83 -0.81 -20.77
N LEU A 146 -31.53 -1.43 -19.82
CA LEU A 146 -32.50 -2.51 -20.07
C LEU A 146 -33.93 -2.01 -20.30
N VAL A 147 -34.21 -0.72 -20.06
CA VAL A 147 -35.59 -0.21 -19.90
C VAL A 147 -36.15 0.41 -21.18
N ASP A 148 -35.32 1.04 -22.00
CA ASP A 148 -35.57 1.48 -23.38
C ASP A 148 -34.37 2.34 -23.78
N PHE A 149 -33.94 2.32 -25.05
CA PHE A 149 -32.85 3.18 -25.50
C PHE A 149 -33.26 4.65 -25.26
N HIS A 150 -32.47 5.36 -24.46
CA HIS A 150 -32.71 6.68 -23.86
C HIS A 150 -33.68 7.57 -24.68
N PRO A 151 -34.83 8.01 -24.14
CA PRO A 151 -35.87 8.69 -24.93
C PRO A 151 -35.38 9.94 -25.68
N VAL A 152 -34.34 10.62 -25.18
CA VAL A 152 -33.73 11.75 -25.91
C VAL A 152 -33.03 11.31 -27.20
N LEU A 153 -32.49 10.10 -27.30
CA LEU A 153 -31.90 9.57 -28.54
C LEU A 153 -32.96 9.24 -29.59
N GLN A 154 -34.22 9.00 -29.20
CA GLN A 154 -35.32 8.76 -30.15
C GLN A 154 -35.71 10.02 -30.94
N ASP A 155 -35.44 11.21 -30.38
CA ASP A 155 -35.72 12.50 -31.02
C ASP A 155 -34.53 13.04 -31.85
N LEU A 156 -33.37 12.37 -31.83
CA LEU A 156 -32.17 12.77 -32.58
C LEU A 156 -32.12 12.04 -33.93
N ASP A 157 -31.97 12.81 -35.02
CA ASP A 157 -31.72 12.28 -36.36
C ASP A 157 -30.33 11.59 -36.39
N SER A 158 -30.23 10.41 -36.98
CA SER A 158 -29.00 9.61 -37.05
C SER A 158 -27.84 10.36 -37.71
N LYS A 159 -28.15 11.31 -38.61
CA LYS A 159 -27.15 12.21 -39.22
C LYS A 159 -26.44 13.13 -38.21
N ILE A 160 -27.12 13.52 -37.13
CA ILE A 160 -26.53 14.38 -36.09
C ILE A 160 -25.47 13.61 -35.31
N LEU A 161 -25.65 12.30 -35.10
CA LEU A 161 -24.68 11.45 -34.42
C LEU A 161 -23.43 11.16 -35.27
N GLU A 162 -23.54 11.27 -36.60
CA GLU A 162 -22.42 11.09 -37.54
C GLU A 162 -21.62 12.38 -37.78
N GLU A 163 -22.28 13.55 -37.77
CA GLU A 163 -21.65 14.85 -38.06
C GLU A 163 -21.11 15.58 -36.81
N CYS A 164 -21.60 15.26 -35.62
CA CYS A 164 -21.21 15.92 -34.36
C CYS A 164 -20.18 15.11 -33.55
N LYS A 165 -19.40 15.80 -32.70
CA LYS A 165 -18.52 15.13 -31.74
C LYS A 165 -19.31 14.72 -30.51
N VAL A 166 -19.56 13.41 -30.38
CA VAL A 166 -20.40 12.84 -29.31
C VAL A 166 -19.57 12.03 -28.31
N VAL A 167 -19.89 12.16 -27.03
CA VAL A 167 -19.36 11.31 -25.95
C VAL A 167 -20.49 10.45 -25.38
N PHE A 168 -20.29 9.13 -25.36
CA PHE A 168 -21.11 8.19 -24.61
C PHE A 168 -20.43 7.83 -23.29
N ILE A 169 -21.12 8.03 -22.18
CA ILE A 169 -20.65 7.70 -20.84
C ILE A 169 -21.49 6.55 -20.29
N PHE A 170 -20.87 5.38 -20.15
CA PHE A 170 -21.49 4.19 -19.59
C PHE A 170 -21.12 4.03 -18.11
N ASP A 171 -22.05 4.36 -17.24
CA ASP A 171 -21.80 4.38 -15.78
C ASP A 171 -22.22 3.06 -15.14
N GLY A 172 -21.26 2.35 -14.52
CA GLY A 172 -21.50 1.18 -13.66
C GLY A 172 -21.61 -0.17 -14.38
N LEU A 173 -20.61 -0.59 -15.16
CA LEU A 173 -20.61 -1.88 -15.88
C LEU A 173 -20.87 -3.08 -14.93
N ASP A 174 -20.37 -3.01 -13.70
CA ASP A 174 -20.57 -4.02 -12.65
C ASP A 174 -22.03 -4.16 -12.19
N GLU A 175 -22.89 -3.19 -12.49
CA GLU A 175 -24.29 -3.16 -12.08
C GLU A 175 -25.23 -3.84 -13.11
N SER A 176 -24.71 -4.26 -14.27
CA SER A 176 -25.51 -4.92 -15.31
C SER A 176 -25.27 -6.42 -15.38
N ARG A 177 -26.32 -7.16 -15.78
CA ARG A 177 -26.22 -8.58 -16.18
C ARG A 177 -26.05 -8.74 -17.69
N ILE A 178 -25.68 -7.67 -18.39
CA ILE A 178 -25.57 -7.67 -19.85
C ILE A 178 -24.29 -8.43 -20.22
N THR A 179 -24.44 -9.53 -20.95
CA THR A 179 -23.30 -10.26 -21.50
C THR A 179 -22.75 -9.48 -22.69
N LEU A 180 -21.55 -8.92 -22.54
CA LEU A 180 -20.81 -8.32 -23.66
C LEU A 180 -20.20 -9.43 -24.53
N MET A 181 -20.42 -9.35 -25.83
CA MET A 181 -19.99 -10.35 -26.81
C MET A 181 -18.98 -9.73 -27.77
N PHE A 182 -17.71 -10.06 -27.59
CA PHE A 182 -16.61 -9.59 -28.45
C PHE A 182 -16.20 -10.62 -29.52
N SER A 183 -17.06 -11.59 -29.82
CA SER A 183 -16.85 -12.56 -30.89
C SER A 183 -17.15 -11.95 -32.27
N GLU A 184 -16.38 -12.35 -33.30
CA GLU A 184 -16.45 -11.76 -34.66
C GLU A 184 -17.77 -12.06 -35.42
N ASN A 185 -18.70 -12.83 -34.86
CA ASN A 185 -19.84 -13.38 -35.60
C ASN A 185 -21.09 -12.47 -35.61
N GLU A 186 -21.15 -11.42 -34.81
CA GLU A 186 -22.30 -10.49 -34.72
C GLU A 186 -21.84 -9.03 -34.84
N THR A 187 -21.66 -8.57 -36.07
CA THR A 187 -21.26 -7.19 -36.42
C THR A 187 -22.48 -6.36 -36.79
N VAL A 188 -22.72 -5.25 -36.09
CA VAL A 188 -23.80 -4.30 -36.38
C VAL A 188 -23.15 -2.96 -36.70
N SER A 189 -23.34 -2.48 -37.93
CA SER A 189 -22.71 -1.23 -38.42
C SER A 189 -23.72 -0.15 -38.83
N ASP A 190 -24.98 -0.52 -39.07
CA ASP A 190 -26.06 0.44 -39.37
C ASP A 190 -26.76 0.87 -38.08
N VAL A 191 -26.88 2.19 -37.88
CA VAL A 191 -27.55 2.82 -36.72
C VAL A 191 -29.05 2.47 -36.68
N ASN A 192 -29.65 2.13 -37.81
CA ASN A 192 -31.07 1.79 -37.91
C ASN A 192 -31.36 0.29 -37.69
N GLU A 193 -30.32 -0.54 -37.52
CA GLU A 193 -30.47 -1.97 -37.32
C GLU A 193 -30.78 -2.30 -35.85
N SER A 194 -31.86 -3.04 -35.61
CA SER A 194 -32.26 -3.46 -34.27
C SER A 194 -31.47 -4.70 -33.84
N SER A 195 -30.79 -4.63 -32.69
CA SER A 195 -30.07 -5.76 -32.09
C SER A 195 -30.20 -5.74 -30.56
N SER A 196 -29.62 -6.74 -29.89
CA SER A 196 -29.58 -6.77 -28.43
C SER A 196 -28.64 -5.69 -27.88
N VAL A 197 -28.93 -5.16 -26.69
CA VAL A 197 -28.11 -4.12 -26.04
C VAL A 197 -26.65 -4.56 -25.89
N GLY A 198 -26.41 -5.83 -25.53
CA GLY A 198 -25.05 -6.37 -25.41
C GLY A 198 -24.28 -6.36 -26.73
N VAL A 199 -24.95 -6.66 -27.85
CA VAL A 199 -24.36 -6.60 -29.19
C VAL A 199 -24.10 -5.17 -29.61
N LEU A 200 -25.06 -4.25 -29.44
CA LEU A 200 -24.88 -2.83 -29.78
C LEU A 200 -23.72 -2.21 -29.00
N MET A 201 -23.63 -2.48 -27.69
CA MET A 201 -22.55 -2.03 -26.81
C MET A 201 -21.18 -2.57 -27.25
N SER A 202 -21.11 -3.87 -27.55
CA SER A 202 -19.85 -4.50 -27.97
C SER A 202 -19.40 -3.96 -29.34
N ASN A 203 -20.32 -3.67 -30.26
CA ASN A 203 -20.02 -3.04 -31.55
C ASN A 203 -19.60 -1.58 -31.43
N LEU A 204 -20.21 -0.82 -30.51
CA LEU A 204 -19.82 0.56 -30.20
C LEU A 204 -18.39 0.61 -29.62
N ILE A 205 -18.07 -0.28 -28.67
CA ILE A 205 -16.73 -0.38 -28.06
C ILE A 205 -15.68 -0.84 -29.08
N ARG A 206 -16.03 -1.74 -30.00
CA ARG A 206 -15.16 -2.14 -31.13
C ARG A 206 -14.93 -1.01 -32.14
N GLY A 207 -15.78 0.01 -32.14
CA GLY A 207 -15.79 1.07 -33.15
C GLY A 207 -16.40 0.63 -34.50
N GLU A 208 -17.16 -0.46 -34.52
CA GLU A 208 -17.92 -0.91 -35.69
C GLU A 208 -19.23 -0.12 -35.87
N LEU A 209 -19.78 0.36 -34.76
CA LEU A 209 -20.94 1.26 -34.70
C LEU A 209 -20.47 2.65 -34.25
N LEU A 210 -20.81 3.71 -35.00
CA LEU A 210 -20.46 5.11 -34.71
C LEU A 210 -18.95 5.35 -34.41
N PRO A 211 -18.04 5.12 -35.38
CA PRO A 211 -16.57 5.08 -35.17
C PRO A 211 -15.93 6.40 -34.70
N SER A 212 -16.66 7.51 -34.78
CA SER A 212 -16.22 8.86 -34.42
C SER A 212 -16.50 9.24 -32.95
N VAL A 213 -17.23 8.39 -32.22
CA VAL A 213 -17.66 8.71 -30.84
C VAL A 213 -16.56 8.43 -29.83
N LEU A 214 -16.58 9.20 -28.75
CA LEU A 214 -15.75 8.99 -27.58
C LEU A 214 -16.54 8.19 -26.54
N ILE A 215 -15.90 7.24 -25.89
CA ILE A 215 -16.55 6.33 -24.95
C ILE A 215 -15.84 6.42 -23.61
N TRP A 216 -16.59 6.65 -22.55
CA TRP A 216 -16.11 6.55 -21.17
C TRP A 216 -16.92 5.52 -20.41
N ILE A 217 -16.25 4.50 -19.87
CA ILE A 217 -16.86 3.41 -19.12
C ILE A 217 -16.39 3.48 -17.66
N THR A 218 -17.29 3.38 -16.69
CA THR A 218 -16.94 3.22 -15.27
C THR A 218 -17.28 1.80 -14.80
N SER A 219 -16.40 1.19 -14.00
CA SER A 219 -16.61 -0.17 -13.47
C SER A 219 -15.86 -0.42 -12.18
N ARG A 220 -16.22 -1.49 -11.45
CA ARG A 220 -15.32 -2.11 -10.47
C ARG A 220 -14.25 -2.95 -11.17
N PRO A 221 -13.04 -3.10 -10.58
CA PRO A 221 -11.95 -3.89 -11.18
C PRO A 221 -12.37 -5.30 -11.64
N ALA A 222 -13.16 -6.01 -10.85
CA ALA A 222 -13.63 -7.36 -11.20
C ALA A 222 -14.42 -7.41 -12.53
N ALA A 223 -15.29 -6.42 -12.77
CA ALA A 223 -16.11 -6.35 -13.97
C ALA A 223 -15.41 -5.67 -15.16
N ALA A 224 -14.34 -4.90 -14.91
CA ALA A 224 -13.52 -4.29 -15.95
C ALA A 224 -12.91 -5.34 -16.90
N SER A 225 -12.58 -6.52 -16.37
CA SER A 225 -12.03 -7.66 -17.13
C SER A 225 -12.95 -8.21 -18.22
N GLN A 226 -14.25 -7.88 -18.20
CA GLN A 226 -15.19 -8.28 -19.25
C GLN A 226 -14.89 -7.64 -20.60
N ILE A 227 -14.19 -6.51 -20.61
CA ILE A 227 -13.81 -5.79 -21.83
C ILE A 227 -12.34 -6.11 -22.16
N PRO A 228 -12.05 -6.72 -23.32
CA PRO A 228 -10.68 -6.97 -23.74
C PRO A 228 -9.85 -5.69 -23.84
N SER A 229 -8.63 -5.71 -23.28
CA SER A 229 -7.74 -4.54 -23.23
C SER A 229 -7.40 -3.94 -24.59
N GLN A 230 -7.45 -4.73 -25.66
CA GLN A 230 -7.23 -4.29 -27.04
C GLN A 230 -8.25 -3.23 -27.53
N TYR A 231 -9.42 -3.14 -26.91
CA TYR A 231 -10.46 -2.15 -27.23
C TYR A 231 -10.43 -0.91 -26.33
N ILE A 232 -9.49 -0.85 -25.38
CA ILE A 232 -9.36 0.23 -24.41
C ILE A 232 -8.10 1.04 -24.76
N ASN A 233 -8.26 2.32 -25.09
CA ASN A 233 -7.11 3.19 -25.39
C ASN A 233 -6.41 3.68 -24.13
N ARG A 234 -7.19 3.93 -23.07
CA ARG A 234 -6.70 4.42 -21.79
C ARG A 234 -7.44 3.74 -20.64
N LEU A 235 -6.66 3.22 -19.71
CA LEU A 235 -7.13 2.65 -18.45
C LEU A 235 -6.81 3.64 -17.33
N THR A 236 -7.79 3.95 -16.49
CA THR A 236 -7.62 4.87 -15.36
C THR A 236 -8.17 4.25 -14.09
N GLU A 237 -7.58 4.57 -12.95
CA GLU A 237 -8.03 4.10 -11.64
C GLU A 237 -8.32 5.30 -10.72
N ILE A 238 -9.48 5.30 -10.07
CA ILE A 238 -9.83 6.30 -9.05
C ILE A 238 -9.34 5.82 -7.69
N HIS A 239 -8.44 6.59 -7.08
CA HIS A 239 -7.92 6.29 -5.75
C HIS A 239 -8.73 6.95 -4.63
N GLY A 240 -9.55 7.97 -4.91
CA GLY A 240 -10.34 8.65 -3.88
C GLY A 240 -9.67 9.96 -3.42
N PHE A 241 -9.75 10.27 -2.12
CA PHE A 241 -9.26 11.52 -1.55
C PHE A 241 -7.85 11.41 -0.96
N SER A 242 -6.92 12.19 -1.50
CA SER A 242 -5.65 12.53 -0.84
C SER A 242 -5.88 13.34 0.45
N GLU A 243 -4.86 13.46 1.30
CA GLU A 243 -5.00 14.19 2.57
C GLU A 243 -5.53 15.62 2.46
N PRO A 244 -5.03 16.46 1.52
CA PRO A 244 -5.61 17.79 1.33
C PRO A 244 -7.08 17.74 0.89
N GLN A 245 -7.45 16.78 0.04
CA GLN A 245 -8.81 16.60 -0.47
C GLN A 245 -9.78 16.17 0.63
N LYS A 246 -9.34 15.33 1.58
CA LYS A 246 -10.18 14.96 2.75
C LYS A 246 -10.59 16.21 3.53
N GLU A 247 -9.62 17.08 3.86
CA GLU A 247 -9.91 18.32 4.57
C GLU A 247 -10.78 19.27 3.76
N GLU A 248 -10.49 19.42 2.47
CA GLU A 248 -11.26 20.24 1.54
C GLU A 248 -12.73 19.82 1.54
N TYR A 249 -13.00 18.52 1.45
CA TYR A 249 -14.36 17.98 1.50
C TYR A 249 -15.08 18.36 2.80
N PHE A 250 -14.45 18.17 3.97
CA PHE A 250 -15.09 18.51 5.24
C PHE A 250 -15.35 20.00 5.39
N ARG A 251 -14.43 20.87 4.96
CA ARG A 251 -14.62 22.34 4.99
C ARG A 251 -15.71 22.80 4.02
N LYS A 252 -15.78 22.23 2.82
CA LYS A 252 -16.84 22.53 1.85
C LYS A 252 -18.22 22.13 2.36
N ARG A 253 -18.29 20.98 3.04
CA ARG A 253 -19.55 20.40 3.50
C ARG A 253 -20.08 21.03 4.79
N ILE A 254 -19.19 21.47 5.68
CA ILE A 254 -19.56 22.02 7.00
C ILE A 254 -19.38 23.54 6.96
N SER A 255 -20.49 24.27 6.92
CA SER A 255 -20.47 25.74 6.81
C SER A 255 -19.83 26.45 8.02
N ASP A 256 -19.84 25.81 9.20
CA ASP A 256 -19.20 26.34 10.42
C ASP A 256 -17.74 25.87 10.51
N GLU A 257 -16.81 26.80 10.31
CA GLU A 257 -15.36 26.53 10.33
C GLU A 257 -14.82 25.97 11.65
N HIS A 258 -15.43 26.33 12.79
CA HIS A 258 -15.02 25.79 14.08
C HIS A 258 -15.48 24.33 14.25
N GLN A 259 -16.72 24.02 13.84
CA GLN A 259 -17.16 22.63 13.77
C GLN A 259 -16.34 21.81 12.76
N ALA A 260 -16.07 22.36 11.57
CA ALA A 260 -15.25 21.69 10.55
C ALA A 260 -13.86 21.36 11.10
N SER A 261 -13.21 22.32 11.76
CA SER A 261 -11.90 22.13 12.38
C SER A 261 -11.91 21.09 13.50
N ARG A 262 -12.94 21.08 14.37
CA ARG A 262 -13.12 20.03 15.40
C ARG A 262 -13.27 18.64 14.78
N ILE A 263 -14.09 18.51 13.74
CA ILE A 263 -14.34 17.24 13.04
C ILE A 263 -13.07 16.74 12.36
N ILE A 264 -12.39 17.59 11.58
CA ILE A 264 -11.14 17.25 10.91
C ILE A 264 -10.08 16.84 11.94
N SER A 265 -9.96 17.57 13.05
CA SER A 265 -9.03 17.21 14.13
C SER A 265 -9.35 15.85 14.75
N HIS A 266 -10.63 15.53 14.96
CA HIS A 266 -11.01 14.20 15.50
C HIS A 266 -10.75 13.09 14.49
N ILE A 267 -11.09 13.29 13.23
CA ILE A 267 -10.82 12.31 12.17
C ILE A 267 -9.32 12.07 12.06
N LYS A 268 -8.48 13.11 12.04
CA LYS A 268 -7.02 12.97 12.03
C LYS A 268 -6.48 12.24 13.27
N ARG A 269 -7.10 12.45 14.43
CA ARG A 269 -6.70 11.76 15.68
C ARG A 269 -7.07 10.29 15.67
N SER A 270 -8.14 9.89 14.98
CA SER A 270 -8.53 8.48 14.85
C SER A 270 -8.02 7.92 13.52
N ARG A 271 -6.86 7.25 13.55
CA ARG A 271 -6.20 6.80 12.33
C ARG A 271 -7.08 5.86 11.47
N SER A 272 -7.90 5.01 12.09
CA SER A 272 -8.86 4.16 11.38
C SER A 272 -9.92 4.98 10.61
N LEU A 273 -10.51 6.01 11.23
CA LEU A 273 -11.46 6.91 10.56
C LEU A 273 -10.77 7.70 9.44
N HIS A 274 -9.56 8.17 9.71
CA HIS A 274 -8.75 8.90 8.76
C HIS A 274 -8.42 8.10 7.50
N ILE A 275 -8.07 6.82 7.65
CA ILE A 275 -7.80 5.91 6.52
C ILE A 275 -9.07 5.68 5.72
N MET A 276 -10.20 5.37 6.36
CA MET A 276 -11.45 5.14 5.64
C MET A 276 -11.95 6.36 4.88
N CYS A 277 -11.74 7.56 5.42
CA CYS A 277 -12.08 8.82 4.75
C CYS A 277 -11.29 9.07 3.44
N HIS A 278 -10.42 8.17 3.02
CA HIS A 278 -9.92 8.17 1.64
C HIS A 278 -11.01 7.78 0.63
N ILE A 279 -12.02 6.98 1.02
CA ILE A 279 -13.23 6.79 0.19
C ILE A 279 -14.24 7.90 0.54
N PRO A 280 -14.72 8.68 -0.45
CA PRO A 280 -15.67 9.76 -0.22
C PRO A 280 -16.95 9.37 0.53
N ILE A 281 -17.48 8.16 0.32
CA ILE A 281 -18.68 7.70 1.06
C ILE A 281 -18.46 7.69 2.58
N PHE A 282 -17.24 7.38 3.04
CA PHE A 282 -16.90 7.42 4.46
C PHE A 282 -16.75 8.84 4.99
N CYS A 283 -16.30 9.79 4.16
CA CYS A 283 -16.35 11.20 4.53
C CYS A 283 -17.78 11.68 4.72
N TRP A 284 -18.70 11.26 3.83
CA TRP A 284 -20.11 11.55 3.95
C TRP A 284 -20.71 10.96 5.24
N ILE A 285 -20.55 9.65 5.48
CA ILE A 285 -21.01 8.98 6.71
C ILE A 285 -20.45 9.69 7.95
N SER A 286 -19.14 9.96 7.97
CA SER A 286 -18.47 10.57 9.11
C SER A 286 -18.95 11.99 9.37
N SER A 287 -19.11 12.80 8.32
CA SER A 287 -19.64 14.15 8.45
C SER A 287 -21.07 14.16 8.97
N THR A 288 -21.93 13.25 8.51
CA THR A 288 -23.34 13.18 8.92
C THR A 288 -23.45 12.80 10.40
N VAL A 289 -22.69 11.79 10.84
CA VAL A 289 -22.67 11.36 12.25
C VAL A 289 -22.10 12.45 13.15
N LEU A 290 -20.92 12.97 12.83
CA LEU A 290 -20.21 13.90 13.70
C LEU A 290 -20.92 15.27 13.78
N GLN A 291 -21.51 15.77 12.69
CA GLN A 291 -22.32 16.98 12.74
C GLN A 291 -23.55 16.80 13.62
N ASN A 292 -24.23 15.65 13.57
CA ASN A 292 -25.40 15.40 14.39
C ASN A 292 -25.04 15.32 15.89
N LEU A 293 -23.97 14.61 16.23
CA LEU A 293 -23.50 14.48 17.61
C LEU A 293 -23.05 15.82 18.20
N LEU A 294 -22.27 16.61 17.45
CA LEU A 294 -21.77 17.91 17.91
C LEU A 294 -22.84 19.00 17.98
N LYS A 295 -24.03 18.79 17.38
CA LYS A 295 -25.19 19.69 17.53
C LYS A 295 -25.96 19.45 18.82
N GLN A 296 -25.94 18.23 19.36
CA GLN A 296 -26.79 17.83 20.47
C GLN A 296 -26.14 18.04 21.85
N GLU A 297 -24.82 17.88 22.00
CA GLU A 297 -24.12 18.15 23.27
C GLU A 297 -22.65 18.56 23.06
N ASP A 298 -22.19 19.60 23.78
CA ASP A 298 -20.79 20.04 23.78
C ASP A 298 -19.82 19.01 24.41
N SER A 299 -20.35 18.03 25.15
CA SER A 299 -19.61 16.97 25.87
C SER A 299 -19.83 15.55 25.33
N ALA A 300 -20.53 15.35 24.21
CA ALA A 300 -20.79 14.02 23.66
C ALA A 300 -19.47 13.27 23.38
N GLU A 301 -19.35 12.03 23.85
CA GLU A 301 -18.19 11.19 23.56
C GLU A 301 -18.20 10.83 22.06
N ILE A 302 -17.20 11.33 21.33
CA ILE A 302 -17.10 11.12 19.90
C ILE A 302 -16.70 9.66 19.62
N PRO A 303 -17.35 8.96 18.67
CA PRO A 303 -17.02 7.58 18.32
C PRO A 303 -15.53 7.40 18.00
N LYS A 304 -14.96 6.33 18.54
CA LYS A 304 -13.54 5.94 18.42
C LYS A 304 -13.36 4.70 17.55
N THR A 305 -14.35 3.82 17.50
CA THR A 305 -14.29 2.59 16.69
C THR A 305 -15.21 2.65 15.47
N LEU A 306 -14.98 1.75 14.51
CA LEU A 306 -15.82 1.65 13.32
C LEU A 306 -17.25 1.27 13.69
N THR A 307 -17.38 0.33 14.62
CA THR A 307 -18.68 -0.15 15.08
C THR A 307 -19.50 0.98 15.71
N GLU A 308 -18.89 1.84 16.54
CA GLU A 308 -19.57 2.99 17.12
C GLU A 308 -20.05 3.96 16.04
N MET A 309 -19.22 4.27 15.04
CA MET A 309 -19.61 5.13 13.93
C MET A 309 -20.83 4.60 13.18
N TYR A 310 -20.88 3.30 12.93
CA TYR A 310 -22.00 2.66 12.22
C TYR A 310 -23.27 2.61 13.06
N ILE A 311 -23.15 2.36 14.37
CA ILE A 311 -24.27 2.47 15.31
C ILE A 311 -24.83 3.89 15.29
N HIS A 312 -23.99 4.92 15.43
CA HIS A 312 -24.44 6.31 15.41
C HIS A 312 -24.99 6.74 14.05
N PHE A 313 -24.48 6.20 12.95
CA PHE A 313 -25.04 6.42 11.63
C PHE A 313 -26.45 5.83 11.54
N LEU A 314 -26.66 4.57 11.96
CA LEU A 314 -27.98 3.94 12.01
C LEU A 314 -28.96 4.76 12.86
N LEU A 315 -28.55 5.17 14.06
CA LEU A 315 -29.35 6.02 14.96
C LEU A 315 -29.70 7.36 14.32
N THR A 316 -28.77 7.99 13.60
CA THR A 316 -29.01 9.25 12.89
C THR A 316 -30.03 9.08 11.78
N GLN A 317 -29.94 8.01 10.98
CA GLN A 317 -30.92 7.71 9.93
C GLN A 317 -32.32 7.47 10.49
N MET A 318 -32.41 6.77 11.63
CA MET A 318 -33.69 6.54 12.33
C MET A 318 -34.30 7.85 12.85
N ASN A 319 -33.49 8.72 13.46
CA ASN A 319 -33.95 10.02 13.96
C ASN A 319 -34.46 10.91 12.81
N MET A 320 -33.74 10.95 11.68
CA MET A 320 -34.15 11.68 10.49
C MET A 320 -35.49 11.18 9.93
N ARG A 321 -35.76 9.87 9.95
CA ARG A 321 -37.06 9.28 9.58
C ARG A 321 -38.18 9.81 10.48
N SER A 322 -38.05 9.67 11.80
CA SER A 322 -39.12 10.00 12.73
C SER A 322 -39.47 11.48 12.74
N GLN A 323 -38.49 12.38 12.61
CA GLN A 323 -38.74 13.82 12.46
C GLN A 323 -39.58 14.15 11.21
N LYS A 324 -39.39 13.40 10.13
CA LYS A 324 -39.95 13.68 8.82
C LYS A 324 -41.34 13.08 8.59
N TYR A 325 -41.60 11.86 9.08
CA TYR A 325 -42.83 11.11 8.80
C TYR A 325 -43.79 11.01 10.01
N GLU A 326 -43.31 11.14 11.25
CA GLU A 326 -44.14 10.94 12.46
C GLU A 326 -44.56 12.27 13.14
N LYS A 327 -44.10 13.44 12.64
CA LYS A 327 -44.44 14.79 13.14
C LYS A 327 -44.49 14.94 14.67
N THR A 328 -43.66 14.20 15.41
CA THR A 328 -43.60 14.29 16.87
C THR A 328 -42.17 14.65 17.31
N CYS A 329 -41.95 15.94 17.60
CA CYS A 329 -40.74 16.39 18.27
C CYS A 329 -40.71 15.89 19.72
N GLY A 330 -39.62 15.25 20.13
CA GLY A 330 -39.27 15.10 21.55
C GLY A 330 -39.48 13.74 22.22
N ARG A 331 -39.50 12.61 21.49
CA ARG A 331 -39.41 11.28 22.14
C ARG A 331 -37.99 10.99 22.62
N ASP A 332 -37.89 10.27 23.73
CA ASP A 332 -36.66 9.65 24.23
C ASP A 332 -36.06 8.72 23.15
N PRO A 333 -34.73 8.76 22.87
CA PRO A 333 -34.06 7.84 21.94
C PRO A 333 -34.47 6.37 22.08
N GLU A 334 -34.79 5.91 23.29
CA GLU A 334 -35.22 4.53 23.54
C GLU A 334 -36.61 4.21 22.93
N GLU A 335 -37.54 5.17 22.89
CA GLU A 335 -38.87 4.99 22.30
C GLU A 335 -38.84 4.99 20.76
N LEU A 336 -37.94 5.80 20.17
CA LEU A 336 -37.70 5.82 18.72
C LEU A 336 -37.09 4.52 18.22
N LEU A 337 -36.19 3.93 19.01
CA LEU A 337 -35.62 2.62 18.69
C LEU A 337 -36.69 1.53 18.74
N LYS A 338 -37.58 1.55 19.74
CA LYS A 338 -38.67 0.58 19.87
C LYS A 338 -39.67 0.63 18.70
N SER A 339 -40.02 1.82 18.20
CA SER A 339 -40.97 1.96 17.08
C SER A 339 -40.42 1.45 15.75
N ASN A 340 -39.11 1.56 15.54
CA ASN A 340 -38.43 1.19 14.30
C ASN A 340 -37.85 -0.24 14.33
N ARG A 341 -37.82 -0.88 15.51
CA ARG A 341 -37.14 -2.15 15.75
C ARG A 341 -37.52 -3.26 14.79
N GLU A 342 -38.82 -3.44 14.53
CA GLU A 342 -39.29 -4.53 13.66
C GLU A 342 -38.71 -4.39 12.23
N VAL A 343 -38.74 -3.18 11.66
CA VAL A 343 -38.24 -2.95 10.30
C VAL A 343 -36.72 -3.10 10.24
N ILE A 344 -35.99 -2.57 11.22
CA ILE A 344 -34.52 -2.68 11.26
C ILE A 344 -34.08 -4.14 11.41
N VAL A 345 -34.74 -4.93 12.26
CA VAL A 345 -34.41 -6.35 12.42
C VAL A 345 -34.65 -7.13 11.12
N LYS A 346 -35.75 -6.85 10.40
CA LYS A 346 -36.01 -7.47 9.08
C LYS A 346 -34.99 -7.05 8.02
N LEU A 347 -34.61 -5.77 7.99
CA LEU A 347 -33.54 -5.29 7.10
C LEU A 347 -32.20 -5.95 7.42
N ALA A 348 -31.91 -6.16 8.71
CA ALA A 348 -30.71 -6.85 9.17
C ALA A 348 -30.71 -8.34 8.81
N GLU A 349 -31.87 -9.00 8.88
CA GLU A 349 -32.06 -10.36 8.38
C GLU A 349 -31.76 -10.47 6.88
N LEU A 350 -32.32 -9.56 6.08
CA LEU A 350 -32.08 -9.50 4.65
C LEU A 350 -30.60 -9.30 4.35
N ALA A 351 -29.95 -8.36 5.05
CA ALA A 351 -28.52 -8.09 4.91
C ALA A 351 -27.68 -9.35 5.14
N TYR A 352 -28.00 -10.11 6.19
CA TYR A 352 -27.35 -11.39 6.49
C TYR A 352 -27.57 -12.44 5.39
N LYS A 353 -28.83 -12.64 4.95
CA LYS A 353 -29.15 -13.62 3.90
C LYS A 353 -28.43 -13.31 2.59
N GLN A 354 -28.41 -12.04 2.18
CA GLN A 354 -27.75 -11.63 0.94
C GLN A 354 -26.22 -11.67 1.07
N LEU A 355 -25.66 -11.32 2.23
CA LEU A 355 -24.22 -11.44 2.48
C LEU A 355 -23.75 -12.89 2.36
N MET A 356 -24.49 -13.85 2.95
CA MET A 356 -24.16 -15.27 2.88
C MET A 356 -24.34 -15.86 1.47
N LYS A 357 -25.17 -15.25 0.63
CA LYS A 357 -25.31 -15.58 -0.81
C LYS A 357 -24.23 -14.91 -1.68
N GLY A 358 -23.43 -13.99 -1.14
CA GLY A 358 -22.47 -13.17 -1.90
C GLY A 358 -23.15 -12.08 -2.76
N ASN A 359 -24.40 -11.73 -2.46
CA ASN A 359 -25.17 -10.75 -3.20
C ASN A 359 -25.04 -9.35 -2.57
N VAL A 360 -24.67 -8.37 -3.38
CA VAL A 360 -24.69 -6.93 -3.02
C VAL A 360 -26.05 -6.29 -3.35
N MET A 361 -26.78 -6.90 -4.28
CA MET A 361 -28.04 -6.42 -4.84
C MET A 361 -29.15 -7.41 -4.53
N PHE A 362 -30.37 -6.91 -4.29
CA PHE A 362 -31.54 -7.74 -3.97
C PHE A 362 -32.82 -7.16 -4.58
N TYR A 363 -33.83 -8.01 -4.73
CA TYR A 363 -35.07 -7.70 -5.44
C TYR A 363 -36.23 -7.41 -4.49
N GLU A 364 -37.31 -6.89 -5.06
CA GLU A 364 -38.60 -6.74 -4.35
C GLU A 364 -39.10 -8.05 -3.76
N GLU A 365 -38.89 -9.18 -4.45
CA GLU A 365 -39.24 -10.50 -3.92
C GLU A 365 -38.43 -10.86 -2.65
N ASP A 366 -37.15 -10.49 -2.59
CA ASP A 366 -36.31 -10.72 -1.40
C ASP A 366 -36.80 -9.87 -0.20
N LEU A 367 -37.31 -8.66 -0.47
CA LEU A 367 -37.94 -7.81 0.54
C LEU A 367 -39.23 -8.42 1.08
N ILE A 368 -40.09 -8.90 0.17
CA ILE A 368 -41.37 -9.54 0.52
C ILE A 368 -41.12 -10.85 1.28
N GLU A 369 -40.15 -11.67 0.85
CA GLU A 369 -39.76 -12.90 1.55
C GLU A 369 -39.26 -12.62 2.98
N SER A 370 -38.61 -11.48 3.18
CA SER A 370 -38.16 -11.01 4.49
C SER A 370 -39.25 -10.26 5.28
N GLY A 371 -40.48 -10.20 4.77
CA GLY A 371 -41.63 -9.57 5.43
C GLY A 371 -41.55 -8.05 5.56
N ILE A 372 -40.80 -7.39 4.67
CA ILE A 372 -40.60 -5.95 4.61
C ILE A 372 -41.57 -5.36 3.59
N ASP A 373 -42.35 -4.34 3.98
CA ASP A 373 -43.15 -3.58 3.02
C ASP A 373 -42.22 -2.70 2.18
N VAL A 374 -42.41 -2.71 0.86
CA VAL A 374 -41.67 -1.87 -0.09
C VAL A 374 -41.78 -0.39 0.26
N THR A 375 -42.91 0.03 0.85
CA THR A 375 -43.08 1.41 1.31
C THR A 375 -42.13 1.77 2.46
N ASP A 376 -41.79 0.82 3.34
CA ASP A 376 -40.82 1.03 4.42
C ASP A 376 -39.40 1.24 3.86
N VAL A 377 -39.01 0.53 2.79
CA VAL A 377 -37.67 0.66 2.18
C VAL A 377 -37.48 2.04 1.53
N THR A 378 -38.50 2.54 0.83
CA THR A 378 -38.49 3.93 0.31
C THR A 378 -38.37 4.98 1.41
N VAL A 379 -38.82 4.67 2.63
CA VAL A 379 -38.72 5.57 3.79
C VAL A 379 -37.34 5.49 4.48
N TYR A 380 -36.63 4.36 4.35
CA TYR A 380 -35.27 4.13 4.85
C TYR A 380 -34.17 4.39 3.80
N SER A 381 -34.35 5.42 2.97
CA SER A 381 -33.40 5.74 1.88
C SER A 381 -31.96 6.07 2.26
N GLY A 382 -31.70 6.34 3.54
CA GLY A 382 -30.34 6.51 4.05
C GLY A 382 -29.65 5.20 4.44
N ILE A 383 -30.36 4.07 4.33
CA ILE A 383 -29.88 2.71 4.62
C ILE A 383 -29.90 1.85 3.35
N CYS A 384 -31.00 1.90 2.59
CA CYS A 384 -31.18 1.19 1.32
C CYS A 384 -31.43 2.18 0.18
N THR A 385 -30.83 1.93 -0.98
CA THR A 385 -31.05 2.72 -2.20
C THR A 385 -31.79 1.87 -3.23
N GLU A 386 -32.87 2.41 -3.81
CA GLU A 386 -33.51 1.83 -5.00
C GLU A 386 -32.66 2.19 -6.22
N ILE A 387 -32.25 1.18 -7.01
CA ILE A 387 -31.29 1.37 -8.10
C ILE A 387 -31.99 1.51 -9.45
N PHE A 388 -32.92 0.61 -9.79
CA PHE A 388 -33.69 0.70 -11.05
C PHE A 388 -34.92 -0.21 -11.07
N LYS A 389 -35.71 -0.06 -12.15
CA LYS A 389 -36.94 -0.79 -12.46
C LYS A 389 -36.73 -1.64 -13.71
N GLU A 390 -36.76 -2.97 -13.57
CA GLU A 390 -36.70 -3.92 -14.68
C GLU A 390 -38.11 -4.11 -15.27
N GLU A 391 -38.27 -3.91 -16.58
CA GLU A 391 -39.51 -4.27 -17.29
C GLU A 391 -39.31 -5.57 -18.07
N SER A 392 -40.03 -6.61 -17.67
CA SER A 392 -40.50 -7.60 -18.64
C SER A 392 -41.87 -7.13 -19.14
N VAL A 393 -42.26 -7.49 -20.37
CA VAL A 393 -43.54 -7.13 -21.03
C VAL A 393 -44.81 -7.43 -20.18
N VAL A 394 -44.65 -8.09 -19.02
CA VAL A 394 -45.72 -8.47 -18.10
C VAL A 394 -45.47 -8.08 -16.62
N HIS A 395 -44.23 -7.82 -16.17
CA HIS A 395 -43.93 -7.50 -14.76
C HIS A 395 -42.81 -6.46 -14.59
N GLN A 396 -43.06 -5.47 -13.73
CA GLN A 396 -42.10 -4.45 -13.27
C GLN A 396 -41.42 -4.94 -11.99
N ARG A 397 -40.09 -5.10 -11.97
CA ARG A 397 -39.31 -5.51 -10.78
C ARG A 397 -38.38 -4.41 -10.31
N LYS A 398 -38.41 -4.07 -9.03
CA LYS A 398 -37.48 -3.10 -8.43
C LYS A 398 -36.26 -3.79 -7.84
N ILE A 399 -35.08 -3.21 -8.05
CA ILE A 399 -33.81 -3.68 -7.48
C ILE A 399 -33.29 -2.67 -6.46
N TYR A 400 -32.78 -3.20 -5.35
CA TYR A 400 -32.30 -2.45 -4.21
C TYR A 400 -30.89 -2.88 -3.82
N CYS A 401 -30.15 -1.98 -3.15
CA CYS A 401 -28.92 -2.31 -2.43
C CYS A 401 -28.84 -1.54 -1.12
N PHE A 402 -27.90 -1.93 -0.26
CA PHE A 402 -27.48 -1.09 0.85
C PHE A 402 -26.54 0.02 0.35
N ILE A 403 -26.50 1.15 1.07
CA ILE A 403 -25.65 2.31 0.73
C ILE A 403 -24.18 1.96 0.45
N HIS A 404 -23.68 0.91 1.08
CA HIS A 404 -22.35 0.34 0.88
C HIS A 404 -22.31 -1.09 1.44
N LEU A 405 -21.44 -1.96 0.89
CA LEU A 405 -21.27 -3.34 1.35
C LEU A 405 -20.95 -3.43 2.85
N SER A 406 -20.11 -2.53 3.36
CA SER A 406 -19.81 -2.49 4.79
C SER A 406 -21.03 -2.20 5.68
N PHE A 407 -22.05 -1.51 5.16
CA PHE A 407 -23.30 -1.32 5.89
C PHE A 407 -24.16 -2.59 5.90
N GLN A 408 -24.15 -3.34 4.81
CA GLN A 408 -24.74 -4.68 4.75
C GLN A 408 -24.08 -5.63 5.77
N GLU A 409 -22.75 -5.64 5.85
CA GLU A 409 -22.01 -6.45 6.83
C GLU A 409 -22.27 -6.03 8.27
N PHE A 410 -22.35 -4.73 8.54
CA PHE A 410 -22.71 -4.21 9.86
C PHE A 410 -24.12 -4.69 10.29
N LEU A 411 -25.11 -4.55 9.41
CA LEU A 411 -26.48 -5.00 9.67
C LEU A 411 -26.54 -6.53 9.83
N ALA A 412 -25.81 -7.28 9.01
CA ALA A 412 -25.71 -8.73 9.14
C ALA A 412 -25.11 -9.12 10.51
N ALA A 413 -24.06 -8.43 10.95
CA ALA A 413 -23.44 -8.67 12.26
C ALA A 413 -24.40 -8.35 13.40
N PHE A 414 -25.14 -7.24 13.29
CA PHE A 414 -26.21 -6.90 14.22
C PHE A 414 -27.29 -8.00 14.28
N TYR A 415 -27.70 -8.55 13.13
CA TYR A 415 -28.71 -9.62 13.08
C TYR A 415 -28.26 -10.89 13.80
N VAL A 416 -27.02 -11.34 13.56
CA VAL A 416 -26.46 -12.52 14.22
C VAL A 416 -26.36 -12.31 15.73
N PHE A 417 -25.91 -11.14 16.18
CA PHE A 417 -25.89 -10.82 17.60
C PHE A 417 -27.30 -10.74 18.21
N TYR A 418 -28.26 -10.13 17.50
CA TYR A 418 -29.66 -10.08 17.90
C TYR A 418 -30.28 -11.47 18.06
N GLY A 419 -30.00 -12.40 17.13
CA GLY A 419 -30.44 -13.80 17.21
C GLY A 419 -29.82 -14.53 18.41
N PHE A 420 -28.54 -14.30 18.68
CA PHE A 420 -27.82 -14.85 19.84
C PHE A 420 -28.44 -14.40 21.16
N VAL A 421 -28.64 -13.09 21.33
CA VAL A 421 -29.26 -12.53 22.53
C VAL A 421 -30.67 -13.10 22.71
N ASN A 422 -31.46 -13.24 21.65
CA ASN A 422 -32.82 -13.76 21.73
C ASN A 422 -32.94 -15.30 21.82
N ASN A 423 -31.85 -16.05 21.97
CA ASN A 423 -31.83 -17.53 22.02
C ASN A 423 -32.56 -18.19 20.83
N ASN A 424 -32.47 -17.63 19.63
CA ASN A 424 -33.13 -18.20 18.47
C ASN A 424 -32.34 -19.43 17.94
N SER A 425 -32.93 -20.62 18.05
CA SER A 425 -32.30 -21.91 17.79
C SER A 425 -31.84 -22.14 16.35
N GLU A 426 -32.41 -21.38 15.39
CA GLU A 426 -32.09 -21.49 13.96
C GLU A 426 -30.66 -20.99 13.64
N PHE A 427 -30.15 -20.03 14.42
CA PHE A 427 -28.82 -19.42 14.25
C PHE A 427 -27.69 -20.26 14.83
N LEU A 428 -27.99 -21.06 15.85
CA LEU A 428 -27.02 -21.96 16.50
C LEU A 428 -26.54 -23.08 15.55
N ASN A 429 -27.36 -23.42 14.55
CA ASN A 429 -27.08 -24.50 13.60
C ASN A 429 -26.20 -24.07 12.40
N VAL A 430 -26.13 -22.78 12.04
CA VAL A 430 -25.44 -22.34 10.80
C VAL A 430 -23.91 -22.37 10.93
N PHE A 431 -23.38 -22.15 12.14
CA PHE A 431 -21.93 -22.09 12.37
C PHE A 431 -21.39 -23.26 13.20
N ASP A 432 -22.15 -24.36 13.38
CA ASP A 432 -21.82 -25.46 14.30
C ASP A 432 -21.35 -24.91 15.66
N LEU A 433 -22.12 -23.96 16.22
CA LEU A 433 -21.71 -23.16 17.37
C LEU A 433 -21.58 -24.05 18.62
N LEU A 434 -20.35 -24.51 18.87
CA LEU A 434 -19.82 -24.81 20.20
C LEU A 434 -20.21 -23.65 21.16
N PRO A 435 -20.27 -23.86 22.49
CA PRO A 435 -20.97 -22.99 23.46
C PRO A 435 -20.54 -21.50 23.55
N ASN A 436 -19.69 -21.00 22.65
CA ASN A 436 -19.26 -19.62 22.53
C ASN A 436 -19.38 -19.11 21.07
N LEU A 437 -20.38 -18.27 20.79
CA LEU A 437 -20.64 -17.62 19.49
C LEU A 437 -19.38 -17.02 18.86
N HIS A 438 -18.64 -16.24 19.64
CA HIS A 438 -17.49 -15.48 19.14
C HIS A 438 -16.39 -16.39 18.57
N LYS A 439 -16.10 -17.51 19.25
CA LYS A 439 -15.06 -18.44 18.78
C LYS A 439 -15.42 -19.08 17.45
N GLY A 440 -16.68 -19.53 17.31
CA GLY A 440 -17.17 -20.14 16.07
C GLY A 440 -17.09 -19.18 14.88
N VAL A 441 -17.52 -17.93 15.07
CA VAL A 441 -17.47 -16.92 14.00
C VAL A 441 -16.04 -16.54 13.64
N ILE A 442 -15.12 -16.43 14.62
CA ILE A 442 -13.68 -16.20 14.36
C ILE A 442 -13.12 -17.33 13.49
N ASP A 443 -13.37 -18.59 13.84
CA ASP A 443 -12.87 -19.73 13.06
C ASP A 443 -13.44 -19.75 11.63
N VAL A 444 -14.71 -19.38 11.45
CA VAL A 444 -15.33 -19.29 10.11
C VAL A 444 -14.72 -18.17 9.28
N ALA A 445 -14.52 -16.99 9.87
CA ALA A 445 -13.87 -15.86 9.21
C ALA A 445 -12.42 -16.21 8.80
N LEU A 446 -11.68 -16.91 9.66
CA LEU A 446 -10.31 -17.35 9.36
C LEU A 446 -10.22 -18.40 8.24
N ARG A 447 -11.27 -19.22 8.04
CA ARG A 447 -11.37 -20.19 6.94
C ARG A 447 -11.77 -19.57 5.60
N SER A 448 -12.32 -18.35 5.61
CA SER A 448 -12.59 -17.61 4.38
C SER A 448 -11.30 -17.47 3.56
N LYS A 449 -11.36 -17.60 2.24
CA LYS A 449 -10.16 -17.46 1.39
C LYS A 449 -9.82 -16.00 1.06
N ASN A 450 -10.84 -15.18 0.86
CA ASN A 450 -10.74 -13.84 0.25
C ASN A 450 -10.94 -12.67 1.24
N GLY A 451 -11.38 -12.94 2.48
CA GLY A 451 -11.55 -11.88 3.48
C GLY A 451 -13.00 -11.47 3.72
N HIS A 452 -13.96 -12.04 3.00
CA HIS A 452 -15.32 -11.48 2.91
C HIS A 452 -16.12 -11.36 4.21
N LEU A 453 -15.68 -12.01 5.30
CA LEU A 453 -16.31 -11.92 6.63
C LEU A 453 -15.48 -11.12 7.64
N ASP A 454 -14.38 -10.51 7.23
CA ASP A 454 -13.46 -9.84 8.15
C ASP A 454 -14.11 -8.62 8.80
N LEU A 455 -14.80 -7.79 8.01
CA LEU A 455 -15.50 -6.61 8.53
C LEU A 455 -16.76 -6.99 9.30
N PHE A 456 -17.51 -7.97 8.81
CA PHE A 456 -18.60 -8.60 9.56
C PHE A 456 -18.13 -9.06 10.96
N LEU A 457 -16.99 -9.75 11.06
CA LEU A 457 -16.42 -10.20 12.33
C LEU A 457 -16.07 -9.02 13.24
N ARG A 458 -15.42 -7.98 12.70
CA ARG A 458 -15.10 -6.73 13.43
C ARG A 458 -16.35 -6.12 14.05
N PHE A 459 -17.41 -5.94 13.25
CA PHE A 459 -18.68 -5.39 13.73
C PHE A 459 -19.33 -6.26 14.78
N LEU A 460 -19.36 -7.59 14.58
CA LEU A 460 -19.97 -8.52 15.54
C LEU A 460 -19.31 -8.38 16.91
N LEU A 461 -17.97 -8.43 16.94
CA LEU A 461 -17.20 -8.32 18.18
C LEU A 461 -17.32 -6.93 18.83
N GLY A 462 -17.40 -5.87 18.03
CA GLY A 462 -17.66 -4.52 18.53
C GLY A 462 -19.06 -4.37 19.13
N ILE A 463 -20.11 -4.93 18.51
CA ILE A 463 -21.49 -4.90 19.00
C ILE A 463 -21.61 -5.64 20.33
N SER A 464 -20.83 -6.72 20.52
CA SER A 464 -20.80 -7.49 21.77
C SER A 464 -20.33 -6.70 23.00
N LEU A 465 -19.71 -5.52 22.84
CA LEU A 465 -19.34 -4.68 23.98
C LEU A 465 -20.58 -4.07 24.66
N GLU A 466 -20.64 -4.15 26.00
CA GLU A 466 -21.76 -3.60 26.77
C GLU A 466 -21.99 -2.10 26.48
N SER A 467 -20.92 -1.31 26.26
CA SER A 467 -21.07 0.11 25.90
C SER A 467 -21.85 0.31 24.61
N ASN A 468 -21.64 -0.55 23.62
CA ASN A 468 -22.27 -0.46 22.30
C ASN A 468 -23.68 -1.04 22.32
N GLN A 469 -23.90 -2.10 23.12
CA GLN A 469 -25.25 -2.62 23.38
C GLN A 469 -26.16 -1.57 24.05
N ARG A 470 -25.62 -0.72 24.94
CA ARG A 470 -26.39 0.39 25.55
C ARG A 470 -26.86 1.41 24.52
N LEU A 471 -26.06 1.71 23.50
CA LEU A 471 -26.48 2.57 22.39
C LEU A 471 -27.63 1.95 21.56
N LEU A 472 -27.74 0.61 21.57
CA LEU A 472 -28.73 -0.17 20.84
C LEU A 472 -29.89 -0.67 21.72
N GLN A 473 -30.03 -0.17 22.96
CA GLN A 473 -30.93 -0.74 23.98
C GLN A 473 -32.41 -0.77 23.58
N GLY A 474 -32.87 0.06 22.65
CA GLY A 474 -34.23 -0.03 22.11
C GLY A 474 -34.41 -0.98 20.91
N LEU A 475 -33.32 -1.44 20.28
CA LEU A 475 -33.34 -2.47 19.23
C LEU A 475 -33.08 -3.87 19.80
N LEU A 476 -32.25 -3.99 20.83
CA LEU A 476 -31.99 -5.24 21.55
C LEU A 476 -33.07 -5.48 22.63
N THR A 477 -33.47 -6.73 22.87
CA THR A 477 -34.46 -7.07 23.91
C THR A 477 -33.90 -7.01 25.32
N HIS A 478 -32.61 -7.29 25.48
CA HIS A 478 -31.88 -7.25 26.73
C HIS A 478 -30.38 -7.09 26.46
N THR A 479 -29.65 -6.58 27.44
CA THR A 479 -28.20 -6.45 27.40
C THR A 479 -27.56 -7.75 27.92
N GLU A 480 -26.68 -8.35 27.13
CA GLU A 480 -25.92 -9.52 27.54
C GLU A 480 -24.70 -9.06 28.35
N LYS A 481 -24.50 -9.62 29.55
CA LYS A 481 -23.35 -9.29 30.41
C LYS A 481 -22.09 -9.97 29.87
N SER A 482 -21.52 -9.38 28.83
CA SER A 482 -20.48 -10.00 28.02
C SER A 482 -19.09 -10.02 28.67
N SER A 483 -18.87 -9.44 29.84
CA SER A 483 -17.50 -9.21 30.38
C SER A 483 -16.60 -10.46 30.46
N GLU A 484 -17.14 -11.62 30.86
CA GLU A 484 -16.40 -12.88 30.91
C GLU A 484 -16.22 -13.50 29.51
N SER A 485 -17.25 -13.42 28.67
CA SER A 485 -17.21 -13.86 27.27
C SER A 485 -16.18 -13.05 26.46
N ILE A 486 -16.17 -11.73 26.60
CA ILE A 486 -15.23 -10.79 25.96
C ILE A 486 -13.79 -11.07 26.40
N ARG A 487 -13.55 -11.31 27.70
CA ARG A 487 -12.22 -11.71 28.19
C ARG A 487 -11.76 -13.04 27.59
N THR A 488 -12.66 -14.00 27.48
CA THR A 488 -12.37 -15.30 26.86
C THR A 488 -12.10 -15.17 25.37
N THR A 489 -12.85 -14.33 24.66
CA THR A 489 -12.70 -14.06 23.23
C THR A 489 -11.41 -13.31 22.92
N THR A 490 -11.10 -12.24 23.67
CA THR A 490 -9.84 -11.50 23.51
C THR A 490 -8.64 -12.41 23.78
N ALA A 491 -8.67 -13.24 24.82
CA ALA A 491 -7.62 -14.24 25.07
C ALA A 491 -7.48 -15.25 23.91
N TYR A 492 -8.60 -15.69 23.33
CA TYR A 492 -8.61 -16.60 22.19
C TYR A 492 -8.03 -15.96 20.91
N ILE A 493 -8.37 -14.70 20.62
CA ILE A 493 -7.80 -13.96 19.49
C ILE A 493 -6.28 -13.80 19.67
N LYS A 494 -5.83 -13.45 20.87
CA LYS A 494 -4.40 -13.34 21.20
C LYS A 494 -3.67 -14.68 21.00
N ASP A 495 -4.29 -15.78 21.41
CA ASP A 495 -3.75 -17.14 21.24
C ASP A 495 -3.59 -17.48 19.75
N LYS A 496 -4.62 -17.22 18.95
CA LYS A 496 -4.59 -17.39 17.48
C LYS A 496 -3.46 -16.59 16.82
N ILE A 497 -3.32 -15.31 17.17
CA ILE A 497 -2.25 -14.45 16.65
C ILE A 497 -0.85 -14.98 17.05
N LYS A 498 -0.68 -15.50 18.27
CA LYS A 498 0.63 -15.92 18.80
C LYS A 498 1.06 -17.30 18.34
N HIS A 499 0.11 -18.23 18.18
CA HIS A 499 0.41 -19.66 18.07
C HIS A 499 -0.06 -20.32 16.78
N GLU A 500 -0.94 -19.70 15.98
CA GLU A 500 -1.47 -20.31 14.76
C GLU A 500 -0.46 -20.24 13.61
N GLN A 501 0.01 -21.40 13.16
CA GLN A 501 0.93 -21.51 12.02
C GLN A 501 0.16 -21.39 10.70
N GLY A 502 0.70 -20.63 9.75
CA GLY A 502 0.10 -20.46 8.41
C GLY A 502 -0.91 -19.33 8.27
N LEU A 503 -1.12 -18.53 9.32
CA LEU A 503 -1.93 -17.32 9.26
C LEU A 503 -1.31 -16.32 8.28
N SER A 504 -2.07 -15.86 7.29
CA SER A 504 -1.62 -14.81 6.38
C SER A 504 -1.52 -13.47 7.11
N ALA A 505 -0.70 -12.55 6.59
CA ALA A 505 -0.56 -11.19 7.14
C ALA A 505 -1.92 -10.50 7.28
N ASP A 506 -2.79 -10.67 6.28
CA ASP A 506 -4.12 -10.07 6.23
C ASP A 506 -5.02 -10.55 7.36
N ARG A 507 -5.00 -11.85 7.66
CA ARG A 507 -5.78 -12.42 8.76
C ARG A 507 -5.24 -12.00 10.11
N SER A 508 -3.92 -11.94 10.27
CA SER A 508 -3.30 -11.39 11.47
C SER A 508 -3.75 -9.95 11.70
N ILE A 509 -3.70 -9.11 10.67
CA ILE A 509 -4.16 -7.72 10.72
C ILE A 509 -5.64 -7.64 11.12
N ASN A 510 -6.52 -8.42 10.50
CA ASN A 510 -7.93 -8.40 10.83
C ASN A 510 -8.21 -8.79 12.30
N LEU A 511 -7.52 -9.81 12.82
CA LEU A 511 -7.65 -10.21 14.22
C LEU A 511 -7.18 -9.09 15.18
N PHE A 512 -6.15 -8.33 14.82
CA PHE A 512 -5.76 -7.14 15.57
C PHE A 512 -6.82 -6.04 15.52
N LEU A 513 -7.40 -5.78 14.36
CA LEU A 513 -8.50 -4.82 14.21
C LEU A 513 -9.73 -5.23 15.03
N CYS A 514 -10.00 -6.53 15.14
CA CYS A 514 -11.02 -7.05 16.04
C CYS A 514 -10.73 -6.70 17.51
N LEU A 515 -9.49 -6.81 17.98
CA LEU A 515 -9.11 -6.39 19.33
C LEU A 515 -9.31 -4.88 19.55
N LEU A 516 -9.03 -4.06 18.53
CA LEU A 516 -9.27 -2.62 18.58
C LEU A 516 -10.77 -2.28 18.68
N GLU A 517 -11.62 -2.95 17.89
CA GLU A 517 -13.08 -2.82 18.01
C GLU A 517 -13.60 -3.25 19.38
N MET A 518 -12.95 -4.25 19.99
CA MET A 518 -13.22 -4.69 21.37
C MET A 518 -12.58 -3.78 22.43
N LYS A 519 -11.94 -2.66 22.04
CA LYS A 519 -11.21 -1.71 22.91
C LYS A 519 -10.11 -2.37 23.75
N ASP A 520 -9.55 -3.50 23.30
CA ASP A 520 -8.43 -4.17 23.94
C ASP A 520 -7.10 -3.72 23.33
N GLN A 521 -6.39 -2.84 24.05
CA GLN A 521 -5.04 -2.38 23.70
C GLN A 521 -3.94 -3.18 24.40
N THR A 522 -4.31 -4.23 25.13
CA THR A 522 -3.36 -4.95 25.98
C THR A 522 -2.42 -5.82 25.15
N LEU A 523 -2.90 -6.43 24.05
CA LEU A 523 -2.01 -7.17 23.15
C LEU A 523 -0.98 -6.23 22.51
N PHE A 524 -1.39 -5.02 22.10
CA PHE A 524 -0.46 -4.02 21.56
C PHE A 524 0.64 -3.69 22.57
N ARG A 525 0.26 -3.42 23.82
CA ARG A 525 1.24 -3.19 24.90
C ARG A 525 2.10 -4.41 25.19
N GLU A 526 1.52 -5.61 25.25
CA GLU A 526 2.26 -6.87 25.44
C GLU A 526 3.27 -7.09 24.31
N ILE A 527 2.91 -6.81 23.05
CA ILE A 527 3.80 -6.91 21.91
C ILE A 527 4.88 -5.83 22.00
N LEU A 528 4.55 -4.58 22.28
CA LEU A 528 5.54 -3.52 22.46
C LEU A 528 6.49 -3.80 23.63
N GLU A 529 5.99 -4.34 24.74
CA GLU A 529 6.79 -4.75 25.89
C GLU A 529 7.67 -5.95 25.55
N PHE A 530 7.13 -6.96 24.86
CA PHE A 530 7.89 -8.09 24.33
C PHE A 530 9.03 -7.60 23.42
N LEU A 531 8.74 -6.67 22.51
CA LEU A 531 9.70 -6.04 21.60
C LEU A 531 10.71 -5.10 22.30
N LYS A 532 10.34 -4.50 23.44
CA LYS A 532 11.27 -3.70 24.27
C LYS A 532 12.15 -4.57 25.15
N SER A 533 11.65 -5.73 25.57
CA SER A 533 12.36 -6.70 26.41
C SER A 533 13.44 -7.50 25.67
N VAL A 534 13.76 -7.12 24.42
CA VAL A 534 14.79 -7.69 23.54
C VAL A 534 16.18 -7.56 24.19
N LYS A 535 16.40 -8.43 25.17
CA LYS A 535 17.68 -9.07 25.35
C LYS A 535 17.60 -10.55 24.98
N HIS A 536 16.46 -11.26 25.13
CA HIS A 536 16.44 -12.71 24.90
C HIS A 536 15.05 -13.31 24.56
N SER A 537 14.39 -12.96 23.46
CA SER A 537 13.22 -13.75 23.00
C SER A 537 13.68 -14.94 22.14
N GLU A 538 13.48 -16.17 22.63
CA GLU A 538 13.85 -17.42 21.94
C GLU A 538 13.06 -17.65 20.63
N ASN A 539 11.88 -17.04 20.49
CA ASN A 539 10.99 -17.25 19.34
C ASN A 539 11.20 -16.23 18.23
N LYS A 540 11.44 -16.72 17.01
CA LYS A 540 11.57 -15.92 15.79
C LYS A 540 10.20 -15.48 15.26
N LEU A 541 10.02 -14.19 15.01
CA LEU A 541 8.80 -13.64 14.39
C LEU A 541 8.72 -14.05 12.91
N SER A 542 7.54 -14.50 12.48
CA SER A 542 7.26 -14.77 11.07
C SER A 542 7.12 -13.46 10.27
N PRO A 543 7.31 -13.48 8.94
CA PRO A 543 7.03 -12.32 8.09
C PRO A 543 5.58 -11.82 8.22
N SER A 544 4.58 -12.70 8.40
CA SER A 544 3.19 -12.30 8.62
C SER A 544 3.01 -11.51 9.93
N HIS A 545 3.65 -11.96 11.02
CA HIS A 545 3.64 -11.20 12.28
C HIS A 545 4.27 -9.82 12.11
N CYS A 546 5.36 -9.73 11.34
CA CYS A 546 6.03 -8.47 11.04
C CYS A 546 5.12 -7.50 10.28
N SER A 547 4.39 -7.97 9.26
CA SER A 547 3.38 -7.15 8.57
C SER A 547 2.29 -6.63 9.51
N ALA A 548 1.79 -7.50 10.38
CA ALA A 548 0.75 -7.12 11.33
C ALA A 548 1.26 -6.07 12.34
N ILE A 549 2.49 -6.24 12.85
CA ILE A 549 3.14 -5.26 13.72
C ILE A 549 3.35 -3.93 12.97
N ALA A 550 3.80 -3.98 11.72
CA ALA A 550 4.01 -2.77 10.92
C ALA A 550 2.71 -2.00 10.71
N TYR A 551 1.63 -2.72 10.40
CA TYR A 551 0.30 -2.15 10.27
C TYR A 551 -0.19 -1.52 11.58
N LEU A 552 -0.08 -2.24 12.70
CA LEU A 552 -0.42 -1.74 14.03
C LEU A 552 0.32 -0.46 14.40
N LEU A 553 1.62 -0.40 14.12
CA LEU A 553 2.42 0.79 14.38
C LEU A 553 1.97 1.97 13.52
N GLN A 554 1.57 1.73 12.26
CA GLN A 554 1.04 2.78 11.38
C GLN A 554 -0.33 3.32 11.82
N ILE A 555 -1.17 2.49 12.44
CA ILE A 555 -2.49 2.89 12.91
C ILE A 555 -2.51 3.38 14.37
N SER A 556 -1.37 3.34 15.06
CA SER A 556 -1.28 3.75 16.46
C SER A 556 -1.35 5.28 16.59
N ASP A 557 -2.15 5.76 17.55
CA ASP A 557 -2.19 7.20 17.89
C ASP A 557 -0.88 7.66 18.57
N GLU A 558 -0.10 6.74 19.12
CA GLU A 558 1.18 7.02 19.77
C GLU A 558 2.34 6.91 18.76
N VAL A 559 3.08 8.01 18.59
CA VAL A 559 4.30 8.03 17.76
C VAL A 559 5.40 7.22 18.45
N LEU A 560 6.00 6.29 17.73
CA LEU A 560 7.12 5.50 18.23
C LEU A 560 8.41 6.34 18.26
N GLU A 561 9.07 6.42 19.42
CA GLU A 561 10.31 7.20 19.55
C GLU A 561 11.46 6.63 18.69
N GLU A 562 11.65 5.31 18.70
CA GLU A 562 12.69 4.63 17.92
C GLU A 562 12.20 3.28 17.37
N LEU A 563 12.33 3.10 16.05
CA LEU A 563 12.14 1.84 15.33
C LEU A 563 13.50 1.29 14.92
N ASP A 564 13.96 0.23 15.56
CA ASP A 564 15.23 -0.45 15.21
C ASP A 564 14.93 -1.87 14.72
N LEU A 565 15.09 -2.11 13.42
CA LEU A 565 14.75 -3.38 12.79
C LEU A 565 15.66 -4.53 13.24
N LYS A 566 16.88 -4.26 13.69
CA LYS A 566 17.82 -5.28 14.18
C LYS A 566 17.45 -5.80 15.55
N LYS A 567 16.66 -5.06 16.35
CA LYS A 567 16.08 -5.56 17.60
C LYS A 567 15.05 -6.67 17.38
N TYR A 568 14.45 -6.76 16.20
CA TYR A 568 13.42 -7.77 15.93
C TYR A 568 14.08 -9.10 15.51
N ASN A 569 13.85 -10.16 16.30
CA ASN A 569 14.28 -11.52 15.94
C ASN A 569 13.40 -12.08 14.79
N THR A 570 13.75 -11.77 13.54
CA THR A 570 13.02 -12.21 12.34
C THR A 570 13.97 -12.43 11.14
N SER A 571 13.44 -12.92 10.02
CA SER A 571 14.20 -13.02 8.76
C SER A 571 14.37 -11.65 8.09
N ASP A 572 15.25 -11.54 7.09
CA ASP A 572 15.38 -10.32 6.29
C ASP A 572 14.04 -9.91 5.65
N GLU A 573 13.25 -10.90 5.20
CA GLU A 573 11.89 -10.65 4.73
C GLU A 573 11.02 -10.02 5.81
N GLY A 574 11.03 -10.55 7.04
CA GLY A 574 10.30 -9.96 8.15
C GLY A 574 10.73 -8.54 8.47
N ARG A 575 12.04 -8.23 8.42
CA ARG A 575 12.57 -6.86 8.57
C ARG A 575 12.04 -5.94 7.49
N ARG A 576 12.06 -6.35 6.22
CA ARG A 576 11.48 -5.58 5.11
C ARG A 576 9.98 -5.31 5.34
N ARG A 577 9.23 -6.29 5.83
CA ARG A 577 7.80 -6.12 6.14
C ARG A 577 7.52 -5.18 7.32
N LEU A 578 8.53 -4.81 8.11
CA LEU A 578 8.42 -3.79 9.17
C LEU A 578 8.65 -2.35 8.68
N VAL A 579 9.25 -2.16 7.49
CA VAL A 579 9.58 -0.83 6.95
C VAL A 579 8.39 0.13 6.89
N PRO A 580 7.14 -0.29 6.57
CA PRO A 580 5.99 0.63 6.62
C PRO A 580 5.78 1.32 7.98
N ALA A 581 6.24 0.75 9.08
CA ALA A 581 6.16 1.35 10.42
C ALA A 581 6.95 2.67 10.56
N VAL A 582 7.89 2.94 9.63
CA VAL A 582 8.65 4.21 9.58
C VAL A 582 7.72 5.43 9.47
N MET A 583 6.50 5.25 8.93
CA MET A 583 5.49 6.29 8.85
C MET A 583 5.14 6.93 10.20
N ASN A 584 5.24 6.16 11.30
CA ASN A 584 4.80 6.60 12.63
C ASN A 584 5.92 6.51 13.67
N CYS A 585 7.16 6.84 13.30
CA CYS A 585 8.26 6.95 14.24
C CYS A 585 9.07 8.24 14.09
N ARG A 586 9.74 8.67 15.17
CA ARG A 586 10.67 9.82 15.15
C ARG A 586 12.06 9.44 14.66
N LYS A 587 12.50 8.22 14.97
CA LYS A 587 13.80 7.68 14.60
C LYS A 587 13.67 6.29 14.01
N ALA A 588 14.22 6.08 12.81
CA ALA A 588 14.24 4.79 12.13
C ALA A 588 15.69 4.32 11.92
N LEU A 589 16.04 3.18 12.52
CA LEU A 589 17.32 2.49 12.37
C LEU A 589 17.11 1.26 11.49
N LEU A 590 17.46 1.39 10.22
CA LEU A 590 17.30 0.36 9.19
C LEU A 590 18.66 -0.15 8.69
N ASP A 591 19.74 0.06 9.46
CA ASP A 591 21.09 -0.23 9.03
C ASP A 591 21.33 -1.74 8.84
N GLY A 592 21.98 -2.15 7.77
CA GLY A 592 22.31 -3.56 7.48
C GLY A 592 21.09 -4.51 7.52
N CYS A 593 19.96 -4.08 6.96
CA CYS A 593 18.69 -4.81 6.96
C CYS A 593 18.34 -5.48 5.63
N ASN A 594 19.23 -5.45 4.64
CA ASN A 594 19.04 -6.06 3.32
C ASN A 594 17.73 -5.59 2.65
N LEU A 595 17.57 -4.27 2.62
CA LEU A 595 16.42 -3.56 2.05
C LEU A 595 16.42 -3.68 0.51
N THR A 596 15.22 -3.66 -0.08
CA THR A 596 14.99 -3.68 -1.54
C THR A 596 14.57 -2.30 -2.03
N ASP A 597 14.53 -2.10 -3.35
CA ASP A 597 14.06 -0.85 -3.98
C ASP A 597 12.65 -0.44 -3.50
N GLN A 598 11.74 -1.41 -3.40
CA GLN A 598 10.40 -1.18 -2.85
C GLN A 598 10.43 -0.63 -1.41
N CYS A 599 11.40 -1.06 -0.59
CA CYS A 599 11.55 -0.51 0.76
C CYS A 599 11.98 0.97 0.71
N TYR A 600 12.86 1.33 -0.23
CA TYR A 600 13.29 2.72 -0.41
C TYR A 600 12.17 3.60 -0.97
N GLU A 601 11.29 3.08 -1.82
CA GLU A 601 10.07 3.77 -2.27
C GLU A 601 9.11 4.07 -1.11
N ILE A 602 8.91 3.10 -0.20
CA ILE A 602 8.12 3.28 1.03
C ILE A 602 8.76 4.37 1.90
N VAL A 603 10.07 4.35 2.11
CA VAL A 603 10.76 5.39 2.90
C VAL A 603 10.64 6.75 2.21
N ALA A 604 10.85 6.84 0.90
CA ALA A 604 10.78 8.08 0.14
C ALA A 604 9.38 8.70 0.17
N SER A 605 8.33 7.89 0.17
CA SER A 605 6.94 8.34 0.30
C SER A 605 6.60 8.76 1.72
N VAL A 606 7.14 8.10 2.75
CA VAL A 606 7.05 8.59 4.13
C VAL A 606 7.68 9.98 4.27
N LEU A 607 8.86 10.21 3.67
CA LEU A 607 9.51 11.53 3.66
C LEU A 607 8.70 12.63 2.97
N LYS A 608 7.81 12.27 2.02
CA LYS A 608 6.90 13.20 1.32
C LYS A 608 5.65 13.52 2.13
N SER A 609 5.29 12.67 3.10
CA SER A 609 4.06 12.78 3.86
C SER A 609 4.08 13.97 4.81
N THR A 610 2.97 14.71 4.86
CA THR A 610 2.77 15.85 5.78
C THR A 610 2.70 15.44 7.25
N ASP A 611 2.29 14.19 7.50
CA ASP A 611 1.99 13.67 8.84
C ASP A 611 3.15 12.84 9.42
N SER A 612 4.25 12.67 8.67
CA SER A 612 5.39 11.90 9.18
C SER A 612 6.08 12.64 10.33
N PRO A 613 6.26 11.99 11.50
CA PRO A 613 7.01 12.55 12.61
C PRO A 613 8.52 12.26 12.52
N LEU A 614 9.00 11.69 11.41
CA LEU A 614 10.37 11.21 11.24
C LEU A 614 11.38 12.36 11.21
N ILE A 615 12.36 12.29 12.11
CA ILE A 615 13.44 13.27 12.31
C ILE A 615 14.81 12.65 12.00
N GLU A 616 15.02 11.37 12.34
CA GLU A 616 16.27 10.65 12.10
C GLU A 616 16.05 9.35 11.33
N LEU A 617 16.85 9.15 10.28
CA LEU A 617 16.82 7.97 9.43
C LEU A 617 18.24 7.43 9.20
N ASP A 618 18.45 6.16 9.57
CA ASP A 618 19.70 5.43 9.31
C ASP A 618 19.45 4.29 8.31
N LEU A 619 20.03 4.43 7.11
CA LEU A 619 20.02 3.45 6.03
C LEU A 619 21.38 2.78 5.83
N SER A 620 22.34 3.00 6.73
CA SER A 620 23.74 2.60 6.56
C SER A 620 23.90 1.09 6.32
N ASN A 621 24.96 0.70 5.60
CA ASN A 621 25.30 -0.69 5.31
C ASN A 621 24.19 -1.48 4.57
N ASN A 622 23.32 -0.78 3.83
CA ASN A 622 22.44 -1.39 2.84
C ASN A 622 22.94 -1.06 1.43
N ASP A 623 22.67 -1.94 0.46
CA ASP A 623 23.05 -1.74 -0.93
C ASP A 623 22.09 -0.76 -1.64
N LEU A 624 22.11 0.50 -1.20
CA LEU A 624 21.23 1.56 -1.71
C LEU A 624 21.62 1.95 -3.14
N GLN A 625 22.93 1.97 -3.43
CA GLN A 625 23.52 2.42 -4.69
C GLN A 625 23.01 3.82 -5.10
N ASP A 626 23.26 4.24 -6.35
CA ASP A 626 22.82 5.56 -6.80
C ASP A 626 21.31 5.66 -7.03
N ALA A 627 20.66 4.57 -7.47
CA ALA A 627 19.23 4.54 -7.73
C ALA A 627 18.41 4.70 -6.44
N GLY A 628 18.78 4.02 -5.37
CA GLY A 628 18.12 4.18 -4.08
C GLY A 628 18.32 5.57 -3.49
N VAL A 629 19.51 6.18 -3.63
CA VAL A 629 19.76 7.55 -3.18
C VAL A 629 18.88 8.54 -3.94
N GLU A 630 18.71 8.36 -5.25
CA GLU A 630 17.82 9.18 -6.08
C GLU A 630 16.37 9.15 -5.56
N LEU A 631 15.84 7.97 -5.23
CA LEU A 631 14.50 7.80 -4.63
C LEU A 631 14.37 8.55 -3.29
N ILE A 632 15.34 8.37 -2.39
CA ILE A 632 15.35 9.05 -1.09
C ILE A 632 15.44 10.56 -1.27
N CYS A 633 16.29 11.04 -2.19
CA CYS A 633 16.42 12.47 -2.48
C CYS A 633 15.14 13.08 -3.06
N ALA A 634 14.36 12.33 -3.84
CA ALA A 634 13.03 12.77 -4.28
C ALA A 634 12.07 12.98 -3.09
N GLY A 635 12.25 12.22 -2.00
CA GLY A 635 11.56 12.45 -0.73
C GLY A 635 12.04 13.68 0.02
N LEU A 636 13.36 13.84 0.15
CA LEU A 636 13.98 14.98 0.85
C LEU A 636 13.66 16.33 0.21
N LYS A 637 13.47 16.38 -1.11
CA LYS A 637 13.07 17.60 -1.84
C LYS A 637 11.64 18.04 -1.59
N SER A 638 10.83 17.20 -0.93
CA SER A 638 9.45 17.55 -0.60
C SER A 638 9.42 18.69 0.42
N PRO A 639 8.60 19.73 0.22
CA PRO A 639 8.43 20.80 1.21
C PRO A 639 7.84 20.30 2.54
N ASN A 640 7.29 19.08 2.56
CA ASN A 640 6.74 18.44 3.74
C ASN A 640 7.78 17.66 4.55
N CYS A 641 8.98 17.43 4.00
CA CYS A 641 10.00 16.61 4.64
C CYS A 641 10.55 17.32 5.89
N ARG A 642 10.48 16.65 7.05
CA ARG A 642 10.98 17.19 8.33
C ARG A 642 12.25 16.51 8.83
N LEU A 643 12.86 15.67 7.99
CA LEU A 643 14.03 14.90 8.37
C LEU A 643 15.21 15.83 8.65
N GLU A 644 15.79 15.70 9.85
CA GLU A 644 16.95 16.50 10.27
C GLU A 644 18.25 15.71 10.18
N ILE A 645 18.19 14.37 10.27
CA ILE A 645 19.36 13.51 10.31
C ILE A 645 19.20 12.36 9.30
N LEU A 646 20.14 12.25 8.38
CA LEU A 646 20.24 11.13 7.44
C LEU A 646 21.61 10.46 7.51
N ARG A 647 21.61 9.13 7.62
CA ARG A 647 22.83 8.31 7.55
C ARG A 647 22.70 7.31 6.41
N VAL A 648 23.64 7.37 5.49
CA VAL A 648 23.74 6.48 4.31
C VAL A 648 25.18 5.97 4.20
N SER A 649 25.79 5.65 5.35
CA SER A 649 27.18 5.22 5.42
C SER A 649 27.32 3.80 4.87
N GLY A 650 28.32 3.51 4.04
CA GLY A 650 28.51 2.14 3.52
C GLY A 650 27.42 1.70 2.54
N CYS A 651 26.89 2.62 1.73
CA CYS A 651 25.73 2.40 0.87
C CYS A 651 26.06 2.33 -0.63
N MET A 652 27.34 2.25 -0.99
CA MET A 652 27.83 2.24 -2.38
C MET A 652 27.44 3.52 -3.16
N VAL A 653 27.35 4.66 -2.47
CA VAL A 653 27.00 5.96 -3.07
C VAL A 653 28.18 6.48 -3.90
N THR A 654 27.94 6.88 -5.14
CA THR A 654 28.97 7.43 -6.04
C THR A 654 28.88 8.95 -6.22
N GLU A 655 29.79 9.51 -7.03
CA GLU A 655 29.73 10.92 -7.46
C GLU A 655 28.38 11.32 -8.05
N LYS A 656 27.72 10.44 -8.81
CA LYS A 656 26.41 10.72 -9.43
C LYS A 656 25.37 11.10 -8.38
N SER A 657 25.35 10.35 -7.28
CA SER A 657 24.41 10.59 -6.17
C SER A 657 24.68 11.86 -5.39
N CYS A 658 25.91 12.37 -5.42
CA CYS A 658 26.25 13.64 -4.77
C CYS A 658 25.47 14.80 -5.38
N CYS A 659 25.22 14.76 -6.70
CA CYS A 659 24.38 15.73 -7.38
C CYS A 659 22.94 15.73 -6.85
N PHE A 660 22.36 14.54 -6.63
CA PHE A 660 21.00 14.41 -6.10
C PHE A 660 20.90 14.91 -4.66
N LEU A 661 21.87 14.53 -3.81
CA LEU A 661 21.94 14.95 -2.42
C LEU A 661 22.16 16.46 -2.28
N ALA A 662 23.09 17.04 -3.04
CA ALA A 662 23.33 18.47 -3.05
C ALA A 662 22.08 19.25 -3.48
N SER A 663 21.38 18.76 -4.52
CA SER A 663 20.10 19.33 -4.96
C SER A 663 18.99 19.24 -3.90
N ALA A 664 18.95 18.17 -3.10
CA ALA A 664 18.01 18.03 -1.99
C ALA A 664 18.35 18.98 -0.82
N LEU A 665 19.64 19.17 -0.53
CA LEU A 665 20.12 20.04 0.55
C LEU A 665 19.88 21.54 0.31
N ILE A 666 19.83 21.97 -0.95
CA ILE A 666 19.45 23.36 -1.33
C ILE A 666 17.96 23.52 -1.64
N SER A 667 17.16 22.46 -1.53
CA SER A 667 15.71 22.58 -1.74
C SER A 667 15.12 23.52 -0.69
N ASN A 668 14.08 24.27 -1.06
CA ASN A 668 13.46 25.23 -0.16
C ASN A 668 12.00 24.81 0.15
N PRO A 669 11.68 24.39 1.40
CA PRO A 669 12.58 24.26 2.54
C PRO A 669 13.35 22.93 2.59
N SER A 670 14.62 22.97 2.98
CA SER A 670 15.35 21.81 3.49
C SER A 670 15.44 21.91 5.02
N HIS A 671 15.27 20.78 5.69
CA HIS A 671 15.35 20.64 7.15
C HIS A 671 16.56 19.81 7.61
N LEU A 672 17.34 19.26 6.67
CA LEU A 672 18.43 18.35 6.98
C LEU A 672 19.61 19.11 7.59
N ARG A 673 20.01 18.71 8.80
CA ARG A 673 21.09 19.31 9.61
C ARG A 673 22.32 18.40 9.69
N GLU A 674 22.13 17.09 9.74
CA GLU A 674 23.21 16.12 9.74
C GLU A 674 23.11 15.14 8.58
N LEU A 675 24.22 14.96 7.86
CA LEU A 675 24.36 13.97 6.81
C LEU A 675 25.63 13.12 7.03
N ASP A 676 25.46 11.80 7.11
CA ASP A 676 26.58 10.85 7.19
C ASP A 676 26.72 10.07 5.87
N LEU A 677 27.76 10.41 5.11
CA LEU A 677 28.18 9.77 3.87
C LEU A 677 29.47 8.95 4.04
N SER A 678 29.90 8.68 5.28
CA SER A 678 31.12 7.92 5.54
C SER A 678 31.12 6.58 4.82
N TYR A 679 32.29 6.09 4.41
CA TYR A 679 32.42 4.81 3.71
C TYR A 679 31.55 4.77 2.43
N ASN A 680 31.65 5.80 1.60
CA ASN A 680 31.12 5.82 0.23
C ASN A 680 32.17 6.35 -0.76
N HIS A 681 31.80 6.47 -2.04
CA HIS A 681 32.66 6.85 -3.16
C HIS A 681 32.22 8.14 -3.89
N PRO A 682 32.03 9.28 -3.21
CA PRO A 682 31.54 10.49 -3.87
C PRO A 682 32.53 11.12 -4.86
N GLY A 683 33.79 10.65 -4.89
CA GLY A 683 34.84 11.19 -5.78
C GLY A 683 35.24 12.64 -5.46
N ASP A 684 36.33 13.12 -6.07
CA ASP A 684 36.84 14.48 -5.83
C ASP A 684 35.81 15.56 -6.19
N ALA A 685 34.99 15.31 -7.21
CA ALA A 685 33.96 16.23 -7.65
C ALA A 685 32.77 16.27 -6.68
N GLY A 686 32.33 15.13 -6.13
CA GLY A 686 31.31 15.11 -5.08
C GLY A 686 31.79 15.80 -3.81
N VAL A 687 33.05 15.62 -3.41
CA VAL A 687 33.65 16.32 -2.26
C VAL A 687 33.67 17.83 -2.48
N LYS A 688 34.15 18.30 -3.63
CA LYS A 688 34.13 19.72 -3.98
C LYS A 688 32.72 20.30 -3.99
N MET A 689 31.75 19.52 -4.47
CA MET A 689 30.34 19.91 -4.48
C MET A 689 29.82 20.14 -3.05
N PHE A 690 30.10 19.21 -2.13
CA PHE A 690 29.69 19.38 -0.73
C PHE A 690 30.45 20.49 0.00
N SER A 691 31.73 20.73 -0.31
CA SER A 691 32.48 21.87 0.24
C SER A 691 31.86 23.20 -0.20
N ALA A 692 31.56 23.35 -1.50
CA ALA A 692 30.89 24.55 -2.01
C ALA A 692 29.46 24.71 -1.45
N LEU A 693 28.77 23.59 -1.20
CA LEU A 693 27.44 23.57 -0.63
C LEU A 693 27.41 24.09 0.82
N LEU A 694 28.42 23.77 1.63
CA LEU A 694 28.53 24.26 3.01
C LEU A 694 28.78 25.78 3.10
N GLU A 695 29.26 26.40 2.02
CA GLU A 695 29.41 27.85 1.89
C GLU A 695 28.11 28.54 1.41
N ASN A 696 27.13 27.77 0.95
CA ASN A 696 25.88 28.30 0.42
C ASN A 696 24.95 28.76 1.57
N PRO A 697 24.49 30.03 1.60
CA PRO A 697 23.62 30.53 2.66
C PRO A 697 22.25 29.83 2.74
N ASP A 698 21.80 29.20 1.65
CA ASP A 698 20.53 28.46 1.60
C ASP A 698 20.68 27.03 2.15
N CYS A 699 21.90 26.54 2.38
CA CYS A 699 22.16 25.23 2.97
C CYS A 699 22.10 25.30 4.50
N LYS A 700 21.22 24.50 5.12
CA LYS A 700 21.08 24.42 6.59
C LYS A 700 21.89 23.30 7.23
N LEU A 701 22.74 22.62 6.46
CA LEU A 701 23.50 21.48 6.94
C LEU A 701 24.55 21.95 7.95
N GLU A 702 24.42 21.51 9.20
CA GLU A 702 25.33 21.87 10.31
C GLU A 702 26.50 20.89 10.38
N LYS A 703 26.29 19.63 9.98
CA LYS A 703 27.27 18.57 10.10
C LYS A 703 27.24 17.64 8.90
N LEU A 704 28.32 17.65 8.15
CA LEU A 704 28.61 16.67 7.13
C LEU A 704 29.71 15.74 7.62
N LYS A 705 29.40 14.45 7.74
CA LYS A 705 30.43 13.42 7.88
C LYS A 705 30.68 12.83 6.51
N TYR A 706 31.89 13.06 6.03
CA TYR A 706 32.39 12.41 4.86
C TYR A 706 33.77 11.86 5.20
N VAL A 707 33.88 10.53 5.15
CA VAL A 707 35.16 9.83 5.17
C VAL A 707 35.14 8.97 3.92
N GLY A 708 35.82 9.41 2.86
CA GLY A 708 35.89 8.67 1.61
C GLY A 708 36.53 7.31 1.84
N PHE A 709 36.09 6.28 1.11
CA PHE A 709 36.68 4.93 1.17
C PHE A 709 38.22 5.02 1.14
N ARG A 710 38.77 5.86 0.25
CA ARG A 710 40.22 6.15 0.15
C ARG A 710 40.78 6.85 1.39
N ASP A 711 40.16 7.91 1.89
CA ASP A 711 40.63 8.65 3.08
C ASP A 711 40.63 7.80 4.36
N THR A 712 39.81 6.74 4.45
CA THR A 712 39.88 5.73 5.51
C THR A 712 41.00 4.70 5.34
N PHE A 713 41.45 4.43 4.11
CA PHE A 713 42.53 3.47 3.84
C PHE A 713 43.90 4.13 3.74
N SER A 714 43.97 5.42 3.40
CA SER A 714 45.17 6.25 3.52
C SER A 714 45.27 6.98 4.87
N SER A 715 44.25 6.89 5.72
CA SER A 715 44.39 7.17 7.15
C SER A 715 44.86 5.89 7.83
N ASP A 716 45.97 5.95 8.57
CA ASP A 716 46.62 4.87 9.34
C ASP A 716 45.71 4.13 10.34
N LYS A 717 44.39 4.34 10.31
CA LYS A 717 43.43 3.90 11.31
C LYS A 717 42.87 2.49 11.09
N TYR A 718 42.74 2.02 9.84
CA TYR A 718 42.14 0.71 9.52
C TYR A 718 42.96 -0.14 8.54
N ALA A 719 43.98 0.44 7.91
CA ALA A 719 44.99 -0.32 7.17
C ALA A 719 45.69 -1.26 8.16
N TYR A 720 45.57 -2.56 7.90
CA TYR A 720 46.08 -3.59 8.80
C TYR A 720 47.33 -4.21 8.18
N ASP A 721 48.49 -3.93 8.75
CA ASP A 721 49.74 -4.52 8.27
C ASP A 721 49.82 -5.98 8.68
N LEU A 722 49.55 -6.87 7.71
CA LEU A 722 49.48 -8.30 7.90
C LEU A 722 50.83 -8.98 7.62
N THR A 723 51.15 -9.98 8.43
CA THR A 723 52.36 -10.79 8.29
C THR A 723 51.99 -12.28 8.26
N LEU A 724 52.45 -12.99 7.24
CA LEU A 724 52.24 -14.43 7.11
C LEU A 724 52.97 -15.18 8.23
N ASP A 725 52.30 -16.15 8.86
CA ASP A 725 52.86 -16.93 9.97
C ASP A 725 53.61 -18.18 9.46
N PRO A 726 54.95 -18.22 9.58
CA PRO A 726 55.75 -19.40 9.21
C PRO A 726 55.39 -20.66 9.99
N ASN A 727 54.75 -20.54 11.16
CA ASN A 727 54.32 -21.69 11.96
C ASN A 727 53.05 -22.36 11.42
N THR A 728 52.29 -21.66 10.58
CA THR A 728 51.09 -22.20 9.92
C THR A 728 51.34 -22.60 8.47
N ALA A 729 52.33 -21.99 7.81
CA ALA A 729 52.63 -22.19 6.40
C ALA A 729 52.93 -23.65 6.05
N ASN A 730 52.27 -24.18 5.03
CA ASN A 730 52.58 -25.49 4.49
C ASN A 730 54.05 -25.59 4.01
N THR A 731 54.63 -26.80 4.06
CA THR A 731 56.03 -27.03 3.66
C THR A 731 56.30 -26.75 2.17
N ARG A 732 55.28 -26.69 1.31
CA ARG A 732 55.41 -26.30 -0.11
C ARG A 732 55.23 -24.81 -0.37
N LEU A 733 55.28 -23.97 0.67
CA LEU A 733 55.25 -22.51 0.56
C LEU A 733 56.59 -21.91 0.99
N THR A 734 57.21 -21.11 0.15
CA THR A 734 58.34 -20.26 0.57
C THR A 734 57.81 -18.89 0.97
N LEU A 735 58.11 -18.47 2.21
CA LEU A 735 57.84 -17.13 2.68
C LEU A 735 59.03 -16.21 2.42
N SER A 736 58.77 -15.00 1.92
CA SER A 736 59.80 -14.01 1.54
C SER A 736 59.34 -12.58 1.83
N GLU A 737 60.20 -11.59 1.59
CA GLU A 737 59.88 -10.16 1.76
C GLU A 737 59.32 -9.83 3.14
N GLY A 738 60.06 -10.24 4.19
CA GLY A 738 59.62 -10.03 5.58
C GLY A 738 58.33 -10.79 5.94
N ASN A 739 58.05 -11.91 5.28
CA ASN A 739 56.81 -12.68 5.39
C ASN A 739 55.56 -11.95 4.88
N LYS A 740 55.70 -11.01 3.93
CA LYS A 740 54.58 -10.49 3.13
C LYS A 740 54.36 -11.28 1.83
N ARG A 741 55.44 -11.94 1.38
CA ARG A 741 55.60 -12.91 0.28
C ARG A 741 55.15 -14.34 0.55
N ALA A 742 54.12 -14.92 -0.06
CA ALA A 742 53.98 -16.39 -0.17
C ALA A 742 54.07 -16.86 -1.62
N ARG A 743 54.92 -17.86 -1.90
CA ARG A 743 55.02 -18.50 -3.22
C ARG A 743 54.98 -20.02 -3.08
N ARG A 744 54.21 -20.67 -3.95
CA ARG A 744 54.20 -22.13 -4.07
C ARG A 744 55.48 -22.62 -4.76
N VAL A 745 56.10 -23.65 -4.18
CA VAL A 745 57.30 -24.32 -4.70
C VAL A 745 57.08 -25.83 -4.74
N GLU A 746 57.85 -26.54 -5.58
CA GLU A 746 57.75 -28.00 -5.69
C GLU A 746 58.45 -28.72 -4.54
N ASP A 747 59.59 -28.18 -4.09
CA ASP A 747 60.41 -28.75 -3.02
C ASP A 747 59.91 -28.34 -1.62
N GLU A 748 59.95 -29.30 -0.68
CA GLU A 748 59.60 -29.05 0.71
C GLU A 748 60.63 -28.13 1.39
N GLN A 749 60.13 -27.05 1.96
CA GLN A 749 60.91 -26.05 2.68
C GLN A 749 61.22 -26.55 4.10
N PRO A 750 62.41 -26.24 4.64
CA PRO A 750 62.91 -26.78 5.91
C PRO A 750 62.28 -26.09 7.12
N TYR A 751 60.95 -26.02 7.18
CA TYR A 751 60.25 -25.50 8.35
C TYR A 751 60.22 -26.53 9.48
N PRO A 752 60.42 -26.12 10.75
CA PRO A 752 60.26 -27.01 11.89
C PRO A 752 58.83 -27.56 11.99
N ASP A 753 58.70 -28.80 12.48
CA ASP A 753 57.39 -29.37 12.80
C ASP A 753 56.64 -28.48 13.80
N HIS A 754 55.37 -28.20 13.50
CA HIS A 754 54.53 -27.35 14.33
C HIS A 754 53.06 -27.81 14.29
N LEU A 755 52.36 -27.72 15.42
CA LEU A 755 50.98 -28.22 15.56
C LEU A 755 49.98 -27.48 14.67
N GLU A 756 50.21 -26.18 14.45
CA GLU A 756 49.34 -25.31 13.62
C GLU A 756 49.67 -25.33 12.12
N ARG A 757 50.64 -26.16 11.69
CA ARG A 757 51.09 -26.22 10.30
C ARG A 757 50.06 -26.93 9.42
N PHE A 758 49.71 -26.31 8.29
CA PHE A 758 48.88 -26.96 7.28
C PHE A 758 49.67 -28.06 6.56
N GLU A 759 49.10 -29.26 6.44
CA GLU A 759 49.77 -30.42 5.82
C GLU A 759 49.32 -30.70 4.37
N ASN A 760 48.00 -30.65 4.10
CA ASN A 760 47.43 -31.21 2.87
C ASN A 760 47.37 -30.25 1.67
N GLN A 761 47.42 -28.94 1.92
CA GLN A 761 47.25 -27.91 0.89
C GLN A 761 48.17 -26.74 1.20
N GLU A 762 48.61 -26.04 0.15
CA GLU A 762 49.53 -24.91 0.20
C GLU A 762 48.88 -23.65 0.81
N GLN A 763 48.58 -23.73 2.11
CA GLN A 763 47.85 -22.74 2.90
C GLN A 763 48.75 -22.10 3.97
N VAL A 764 48.41 -20.87 4.34
CA VAL A 764 49.08 -20.09 5.39
C VAL A 764 48.09 -19.11 6.01
N LEU A 765 48.19 -18.85 7.32
CA LEU A 765 47.47 -17.77 8.01
C LEU A 765 48.41 -16.60 8.33
N CYS A 766 47.83 -15.42 8.53
CA CYS A 766 48.54 -14.30 9.14
C CYS A 766 48.61 -14.45 10.66
N ARG A 767 49.58 -13.76 11.27
CA ARG A 767 49.82 -13.76 12.72
C ARG A 767 48.81 -12.90 13.47
N GLU A 768 48.44 -11.79 12.86
CA GLU A 768 47.64 -10.75 13.45
C GLU A 768 46.18 -11.19 13.60
N THR A 769 45.58 -10.82 14.73
CA THR A 769 44.17 -11.10 14.99
C THR A 769 43.33 -9.93 14.50
N LEU A 770 42.28 -10.23 13.74
CA LEU A 770 41.33 -9.27 13.17
C LEU A 770 40.13 -9.14 14.14
N SER A 771 40.19 -8.16 15.03
CA SER A 771 39.20 -7.98 16.10
C SER A 771 38.20 -6.84 15.85
N GLU A 772 38.51 -5.91 14.95
CA GLU A 772 37.71 -4.71 14.67
C GLU A 772 37.47 -4.53 13.16
N ARG A 773 37.40 -3.28 12.69
CA ARG A 773 37.34 -2.95 11.27
C ARG A 773 38.75 -3.06 10.66
N CYS A 774 38.91 -3.92 9.68
CA CYS A 774 40.21 -4.18 9.07
C CYS A 774 40.13 -4.07 7.56
N TYR A 775 41.18 -3.52 6.97
CA TYR A 775 41.38 -3.47 5.53
C TYR A 775 42.79 -3.90 5.15
N TRP A 776 42.89 -4.70 4.09
CA TRP A 776 44.17 -5.03 3.47
C TRP A 776 43.98 -5.36 1.99
N GLU A 777 45.05 -5.17 1.22
CA GLU A 777 45.10 -5.51 -0.19
C GLU A 777 46.04 -6.68 -0.44
N VAL A 778 45.64 -7.53 -1.38
CA VAL A 778 46.37 -8.73 -1.77
C VAL A 778 46.54 -8.74 -3.26
N GLU A 779 47.80 -8.84 -3.69
CA GLU A 779 48.15 -9.16 -5.06
C GLU A 779 48.42 -10.67 -5.19
N TRP A 780 47.87 -11.31 -6.22
CA TRP A 780 47.95 -12.76 -6.41
C TRP A 780 48.31 -13.13 -7.87
N SER A 781 48.89 -14.31 -8.07
CA SER A 781 49.24 -14.82 -9.42
C SER A 781 48.80 -16.27 -9.62
N ARG A 782 48.39 -16.61 -10.86
CA ARG A 782 47.81 -17.90 -11.32
C ARG A 782 46.47 -18.29 -10.65
N GLY A 783 46.38 -18.16 -9.34
CA GLY A 783 45.16 -18.34 -8.55
C GLY A 783 45.43 -18.36 -7.06
N ALA A 784 44.46 -17.93 -6.26
CA ALA A 784 44.54 -17.93 -4.80
C ALA A 784 43.16 -17.98 -4.15
N TYR A 785 43.08 -18.59 -2.95
CA TYR A 785 41.99 -18.32 -2.02
C TYR A 785 42.42 -17.20 -1.08
N ILE A 786 41.59 -16.17 -0.98
CA ILE A 786 41.74 -15.06 -0.04
C ILE A 786 40.63 -15.21 0.98
N ALA A 787 40.98 -15.41 2.25
CA ALA A 787 40.01 -15.85 3.25
C ALA A 787 40.17 -15.14 4.59
N VAL A 788 39.09 -15.19 5.36
CA VAL A 788 39.08 -14.88 6.79
C VAL A 788 38.57 -16.13 7.52
N THR A 789 39.25 -16.52 8.59
CA THR A 789 38.96 -17.78 9.32
C THR A 789 39.11 -17.62 10.83
N TYR A 790 38.38 -18.44 11.58
CA TYR A 790 38.70 -18.67 13.00
C TYR A 790 40.01 -19.44 13.16
N ARG A 791 40.69 -19.23 14.29
CA ARG A 791 41.96 -19.90 14.59
C ARG A 791 41.84 -21.41 14.60
N GLY A 792 40.74 -21.92 15.17
CA GLY A 792 40.47 -23.35 15.32
C GLY A 792 40.07 -24.09 14.03
N ILE A 793 40.41 -23.55 12.85
CA ILE A 793 40.29 -24.28 11.58
C ILE A 793 41.20 -25.51 11.62
N ARG A 794 40.72 -26.63 11.08
CA ARG A 794 41.48 -27.87 11.03
C ARG A 794 42.68 -27.71 10.09
N LYS A 795 43.87 -28.10 10.56
CA LYS A 795 45.13 -27.98 9.78
C LYS A 795 45.53 -29.27 9.05
N LYS A 796 44.99 -30.41 9.49
CA LYS A 796 45.39 -31.77 9.09
C LYS A 796 44.17 -32.67 8.82
N GLY A 797 44.24 -33.46 7.74
CA GLY A 797 43.22 -34.44 7.35
C GLY A 797 41.93 -33.83 6.76
N GLY A 798 41.33 -34.53 5.78
CA GLY A 798 40.02 -34.19 5.20
C GLY A 798 40.00 -33.00 4.22
N SER A 799 38.85 -32.77 3.57
CA SER A 799 38.57 -31.58 2.75
C SER A 799 38.21 -30.35 3.58
N ASP A 800 37.77 -30.56 4.82
CA ASP A 800 37.39 -29.54 5.81
C ASP A 800 38.56 -28.67 6.29
N CYS A 801 39.80 -29.05 6.01
CA CYS A 801 41.00 -28.24 6.29
C CYS A 801 41.23 -27.10 5.27
N ARG A 802 40.47 -27.04 4.17
CA ARG A 802 40.60 -26.01 3.13
C ARG A 802 39.82 -24.76 3.48
N LEU A 803 40.41 -23.59 3.25
CA LEU A 803 39.76 -22.30 3.39
C LEU A 803 38.54 -22.20 2.45
N GLY A 804 37.36 -21.96 3.03
CA GLY A 804 36.05 -21.92 2.35
C GLY A 804 35.26 -23.24 2.36
N TRP A 805 35.92 -24.38 2.64
CA TRP A 805 35.29 -25.72 2.61
C TRP A 805 34.86 -26.18 4.01
N ASN A 806 34.61 -25.23 4.90
CA ASN A 806 34.19 -25.48 6.27
C ASN A 806 33.40 -24.26 6.80
N LYS A 807 32.73 -24.46 7.93
CA LYS A 807 31.95 -23.42 8.62
C LYS A 807 32.78 -22.35 9.34
N LYS A 808 34.11 -22.51 9.38
CA LYS A 808 35.02 -21.64 10.14
C LYS A 808 35.73 -20.61 9.26
N SER A 809 35.53 -20.65 7.95
CA SER A 809 36.22 -19.78 6.99
C SER A 809 35.29 -19.30 5.89
N TRP A 810 35.50 -18.06 5.47
CA TRP A 810 34.83 -17.39 4.37
C TRP A 810 35.90 -16.96 3.39
N SER A 811 35.81 -17.40 2.13
CA SER A 811 36.88 -17.18 1.17
C SER A 811 36.38 -16.75 -0.21
N LEU A 812 37.21 -15.97 -0.88
CA LEU A 812 37.09 -15.67 -2.30
C LEU A 812 38.16 -16.46 -3.04
N PHE A 813 37.73 -17.34 -3.94
CA PHE A 813 38.61 -18.01 -4.88
C PHE A 813 38.80 -17.14 -6.11
N CYS A 814 40.06 -16.82 -6.43
CA CYS A 814 40.45 -15.95 -7.51
C CYS A 814 41.22 -16.74 -8.57
N THR A 815 40.80 -16.62 -9.83
CA THR A 815 41.48 -17.17 -11.01
C THR A 815 41.48 -16.13 -12.14
N ILE A 816 42.31 -16.34 -13.16
CA ILE A 816 42.50 -15.36 -14.26
C ILE A 816 41.19 -15.04 -14.99
N ASP A 817 40.21 -15.95 -14.95
CA ASP A 817 38.97 -15.91 -15.71
C ASP A 817 37.70 -15.75 -14.85
N ARG A 818 37.78 -15.95 -13.53
CA ARG A 818 36.58 -15.94 -12.65
C ARG A 818 36.91 -15.72 -11.18
N PHE A 819 35.91 -15.23 -10.45
CA PHE A 819 35.85 -15.25 -8.99
C PHE A 819 34.74 -16.19 -8.53
N SER A 820 34.95 -16.87 -7.41
CA SER A 820 33.89 -17.64 -6.74
C SER A 820 33.97 -17.40 -5.23
N ALA A 821 32.86 -17.07 -4.59
CA ALA A 821 32.78 -16.98 -3.13
C ALA A 821 32.51 -18.37 -2.53
N TRP A 822 33.21 -18.74 -1.45
CA TRP A 822 33.14 -20.06 -0.82
C TRP A 822 32.92 -19.97 0.70
N HIS A 823 31.96 -20.75 1.20
CA HIS A 823 31.74 -20.97 2.63
C HIS A 823 31.01 -22.31 2.85
N ASP A 824 31.41 -23.10 3.86
CA ASP A 824 30.80 -24.40 4.19
C ASP A 824 30.65 -25.35 2.99
N ASP A 825 31.69 -25.41 2.13
CA ASP A 825 31.72 -26.24 0.92
C ASP A 825 30.64 -25.89 -0.12
N LYS A 826 30.09 -24.67 -0.03
CA LYS A 826 29.19 -24.10 -1.02
C LYS A 826 29.89 -22.95 -1.72
N ASN A 827 29.77 -22.92 -3.05
CA ASN A 827 30.30 -21.83 -3.85
C ASN A 827 29.19 -21.01 -4.51
N THR A 828 29.51 -19.77 -4.83
CA THR A 828 28.72 -18.91 -5.71
C THR A 828 29.69 -18.35 -6.75
N ASP A 829 29.49 -18.71 -8.01
CA ASP A 829 30.31 -18.22 -9.11
C ASP A 829 29.92 -16.77 -9.43
N ILE A 830 30.93 -15.92 -9.61
CA ILE A 830 30.78 -14.47 -9.77
C ILE A 830 31.34 -14.10 -11.14
N HIS A 831 30.44 -13.72 -12.05
CA HIS A 831 30.80 -13.19 -13.36
C HIS A 831 31.09 -11.70 -13.24
N VAL A 832 32.36 -11.32 -13.41
CA VAL A 832 32.78 -9.91 -13.49
C VAL A 832 32.97 -9.54 -14.96
N GLN A 833 32.38 -8.43 -15.41
CA GLN A 833 32.39 -7.97 -16.82
C GLN A 833 33.74 -7.40 -17.30
N SER A 834 34.78 -7.46 -16.48
CA SER A 834 36.10 -6.84 -16.72
C SER A 834 37.23 -7.83 -16.41
N ASP A 835 38.37 -7.68 -17.10
CA ASP A 835 39.56 -8.52 -16.90
C ASP A 835 39.93 -8.59 -15.41
N PRO A 836 40.02 -9.80 -14.82
CA PRO A 836 40.39 -9.97 -13.41
C PRO A 836 41.79 -9.42 -13.16
N LEU A 837 41.84 -8.23 -12.58
CA LEU A 837 43.08 -7.63 -12.11
C LEU A 837 43.60 -8.48 -10.95
N SER A 838 44.92 -8.70 -10.90
CA SER A 838 45.59 -9.55 -9.93
C SER A 838 45.55 -9.01 -8.49
N ARG A 839 44.73 -8.00 -8.20
CA ARG A 839 44.65 -7.32 -6.91
C ARG A 839 43.23 -7.32 -6.36
N VAL A 840 43.10 -7.76 -5.10
CA VAL A 840 41.85 -7.83 -4.36
C VAL A 840 42.01 -7.09 -3.05
N ALA A 841 41.07 -6.21 -2.74
CA ALA A 841 40.93 -5.59 -1.44
C ALA A 841 39.92 -6.34 -0.58
N VAL A 842 40.23 -6.50 0.70
CA VAL A 842 39.36 -7.15 1.69
C VAL A 842 39.00 -6.16 2.77
N TYR A 843 37.71 -6.01 3.04
CA TYR A 843 37.18 -5.20 4.13
C TYR A 843 36.39 -6.08 5.09
N LEU A 844 36.76 -6.04 6.37
CA LEU A 844 36.08 -6.75 7.44
C LEU A 844 35.54 -5.74 8.44
N ASP A 845 34.24 -5.78 8.73
CA ASP A 845 33.62 -5.13 9.88
C ASP A 845 33.10 -6.22 10.83
N ARG A 846 33.96 -6.65 11.76
CA ARG A 846 33.62 -7.73 12.70
C ARG A 846 32.42 -7.39 13.59
N PRO A 847 32.30 -6.18 14.20
CA PRO A 847 31.11 -5.79 14.94
C PRO A 847 29.82 -5.79 14.11
N ALA A 848 29.87 -5.35 12.86
CA ALA A 848 28.71 -5.35 11.97
C ALA A 848 28.39 -6.74 11.36
N GLY A 849 29.35 -7.67 11.43
CA GLY A 849 29.20 -9.00 10.86
C GLY A 849 29.37 -9.05 9.35
N THR A 850 30.18 -8.16 8.78
CA THR A 850 30.30 -8.00 7.33
C THR A 850 31.73 -8.27 6.86
N LEU A 851 31.88 -9.06 5.80
CA LEU A 851 33.15 -9.30 5.10
C LEU A 851 32.95 -9.09 3.60
N SER A 852 33.59 -8.07 3.05
CA SER A 852 33.45 -7.66 1.66
C SER A 852 34.76 -7.77 0.89
N PHE A 853 34.65 -8.18 -0.37
CA PHE A 853 35.76 -8.32 -1.31
C PHE A 853 35.55 -7.40 -2.50
N TYR A 854 36.63 -6.75 -2.94
CA TYR A 854 36.63 -5.81 -4.05
C TYR A 854 37.81 -6.11 -4.99
N SER A 855 37.60 -5.96 -6.29
CA SER A 855 38.68 -5.92 -7.28
C SER A 855 39.26 -4.52 -7.32
N VAL A 856 40.58 -4.39 -7.40
CA VAL A 856 41.28 -3.10 -7.43
C VAL A 856 41.84 -2.86 -8.82
N SER A 857 41.45 -1.75 -9.47
CA SER A 857 42.01 -1.37 -10.78
C SER A 857 43.36 -0.66 -10.69
N ASP A 858 44.05 -0.52 -11.83
CA ASP A 858 45.29 0.26 -11.94
C ASP A 858 45.08 1.74 -11.58
N THR A 859 43.86 2.25 -11.75
CA THR A 859 43.44 3.58 -11.29
C THR A 859 43.03 3.61 -9.80
N HIS A 860 43.25 2.52 -9.06
CA HIS A 860 42.82 2.29 -7.68
C HIS A 860 41.29 2.41 -7.47
N THR A 861 40.51 2.10 -8.49
CA THR A 861 39.05 2.01 -8.38
C THR A 861 38.69 0.65 -7.79
N LEU A 862 37.83 0.65 -6.76
CA LEU A 862 37.32 -0.58 -6.14
C LEU A 862 36.01 -1.00 -6.80
N THR A 863 35.99 -2.18 -7.40
CA THR A 863 34.78 -2.81 -7.93
C THR A 863 34.35 -3.90 -6.97
N HIS A 864 33.15 -3.82 -6.40
CA HIS A 864 32.64 -4.84 -5.50
C HIS A 864 32.57 -6.21 -6.19
N ILE A 865 33.02 -7.25 -5.48
CA ILE A 865 32.96 -8.64 -5.93
C ILE A 865 31.88 -9.39 -5.14
N HIS A 866 31.98 -9.38 -3.81
CA HIS A 866 31.09 -10.15 -2.94
C HIS A 866 31.09 -9.64 -1.50
N THR A 867 29.98 -9.85 -0.79
CA THR A 867 29.88 -9.60 0.66
C THR A 867 29.25 -10.80 1.38
N PHE A 868 29.93 -11.30 2.42
CA PHE A 868 29.34 -12.20 3.40
C PHE A 868 28.76 -11.39 4.56
N ASN A 869 27.53 -11.73 4.96
CA ASN A 869 26.88 -11.23 6.17
C ASN A 869 26.72 -12.39 7.16
N THR A 870 27.39 -12.31 8.31
CA THR A 870 27.41 -13.36 9.33
C THR A 870 27.79 -12.84 10.71
N THR A 871 27.42 -13.56 11.76
CA THR A 871 27.83 -13.19 13.13
C THR A 871 29.14 -13.89 13.48
N PHE A 872 30.22 -13.11 13.59
CA PHE A 872 31.53 -13.64 13.97
C PHE A 872 31.62 -13.88 15.49
N THR A 873 31.74 -15.14 15.90
CA THR A 873 31.71 -15.55 17.31
C THR A 873 33.08 -15.60 17.97
N GLU A 874 34.16 -15.69 17.18
CA GLU A 874 35.54 -15.80 17.65
C GLU A 874 36.43 -14.74 17.00
N PRO A 875 37.67 -14.53 17.48
CA PRO A 875 38.66 -13.71 16.77
C PRO A 875 39.03 -14.33 15.42
N LEU A 876 39.21 -13.47 14.42
CA LEU A 876 39.43 -13.87 13.04
C LEU A 876 40.90 -13.68 12.63
N TYR A 877 41.31 -14.40 11.59
CA TYR A 877 42.65 -14.34 11.00
C TYR A 877 42.52 -14.33 9.48
N ALA A 878 43.33 -13.50 8.81
CA ALA A 878 43.47 -13.59 7.37
C ALA A 878 44.19 -14.91 7.00
N GLY A 879 43.76 -15.55 5.92
CA GLY A 879 44.30 -16.81 5.45
C GLY A 879 44.34 -16.90 3.93
N PHE A 880 45.32 -17.62 3.42
CA PHE A 880 45.58 -17.75 2.00
C PHE A 880 45.84 -19.20 1.60
N ALA A 881 45.25 -19.65 0.50
CA ALA A 881 45.68 -20.85 -0.22
C ALA A 881 46.30 -20.42 -1.56
N VAL A 882 47.53 -20.85 -1.85
CA VAL A 882 48.36 -20.24 -2.89
C VAL A 882 48.65 -21.25 -4.00
N TYR A 883 48.18 -20.98 -5.23
CA TYR A 883 48.50 -21.80 -6.40
C TYR A 883 49.67 -21.25 -7.24
N GLY A 884 49.92 -19.94 -7.17
CA GLY A 884 51.11 -19.28 -7.71
C GLY A 884 51.84 -18.49 -6.63
N SER A 885 51.48 -17.23 -6.46
CA SER A 885 51.97 -16.38 -5.38
C SER A 885 50.88 -15.48 -4.82
N VAL A 886 51.04 -15.07 -3.56
CA VAL A 886 50.25 -14.04 -2.89
C VAL A 886 51.22 -13.05 -2.26
N PHE A 887 50.92 -11.76 -2.37
CA PHE A 887 51.69 -10.66 -1.80
C PHE A 887 50.75 -9.70 -1.07
N LEU A 888 51.02 -9.51 0.23
CA LEU A 888 50.31 -8.56 1.07
C LEU A 888 50.85 -7.15 0.78
N LEU A 889 49.95 -6.27 0.36
CA LEU A 889 50.23 -4.85 0.16
C LEU A 889 49.89 -4.13 1.46
N GLY A 890 50.91 -3.47 2.03
CA GLY A 890 50.80 -2.71 3.28
C GLY A 890 50.51 -1.25 3.03
#